data_AF-A0A1M6KBG3-F1
#
_entry.id   AF-A0A1M6KBG3-F1
#
_cell.length_a   1.000
_cell.length_b   1.000
_cell.length_c   1.000
_cell.angle_alpha   90.00
_cell.angle_beta   90.00
_cell.angle_gamma   90.00
#
_symmetry.space_group_name_H-M   'P 1'
#
loop_
_entity.id
_entity.type
_entity.pdbx_description
1 polymer ?
#
loop_
_entity_poly.entity_id
_entity_poly.type
_entity_poly.pdbx_seq_one_letter_code
_entity_poly.pdbx_strand_id
1 'polypeptide(L)'
;MVVKLRLVFAISIFFLSYYGSAQINYWQKDLSKSATSALKTTHLRAQSATLYSLNKGLFAQALTPSTNAKSSMTVVNFPNEEGVLVPFRVRETPVLSPALALKYPEIKSYSGRGLHQKDDRIRFSVSPNGVQSMIIHADGKRTTYMQKTSNEREEYMVYTRDDSFSADIDFICATSTAIDTYKGPSTYKLVDDQVIRKFRLAISATGEYVNYHGGTVASALGAINATLTRVNEIFETDLGISLELVANTDQVIYTDENTDPYGTNLNTEVQNTLTNVIGAQNYDVGHLFHKNENGGNAGFIGSVCVDNRKGSAYSAALEPEGDMFDLEYVAHELGHQFGANHSWSFESEGTLVQTEPGSGSTIMGYAGVAGINNVATNGDNYFHYNSIDQIQEYLKTISCGVTEPIANRPPGIVPTGNFIIPKSTAFALTATATDEDTNDILTYNWEQVNNGIVTSNSFGPTNLSGANFRSLKPTVNATRYFPMISSILSGNLTQTNPNVNSTWETVSSVARDLDFALTVRDNAVGGGQVASDLVQVRVINEAGPFRVSSQATQELYSAGSVQEVVWEVANTNQTPINAQKVDIFLSTDPNLPFSIPLAEGVPNDGRHQILIPAIPSSMARIMVKAQDNIFLAVNASDFTIVPSDIVVEFNTLDYEVCQGDDLVVPFNYNTFNGFNEEATFSATGAPAGLNILFSQPTATENNTAVTVTFSDTDLVAPGMYTITVVATTASTTKEVPLTVRILDPVFTDVQLLLPENGSTDTSVKPVLEWEATPSFTSFDIEIANDNAFTDIIETATLNFTSYRPTNLVENNVYFWRVKPSNLCGEGTFGPAYSFTTQVINCAYLPARDLPKTISTIGTPTVTSTISVLNDLPVADLNVSMDITHSYISDLEITLISPIGTRVVLISNSCGDNRDVFATFDDDAAPFICGNRPALSGIVKPLGSLSVFNGESTQGDWTLEVKDMSSSDGGTINAFYLDICAAGEFRPDNDNDGVFDDGDDLCLGTPPNTTVDLTGCPLYIFPSDNFEVAVTSEACRNNNDGSINITANQSLDYELTIIGNGINATVNFTNSYLIPNLSSGNYDVCITATDGAKTYEAYCFSANIKEPEPLRVSSSLSLDGKLLTLNMEGATEYLVELNGETTLTGSPIVTLDLKKGINVLKVSTNLPCQGIYEDRLFLWGHPIIHPNPFENEVSLAVPNAPNNLQIGIFTAQGQLISHKLYVAIDNEFKIDFTGFPSGLYFLKVEDAGIRGTFKVIKK
;
A
#
# COMPACT_ATOMS: atom_id res chain seq x y z
N MET A 1 73.00 14.77 -38.83
CA MET A 1 71.57 14.40 -38.95
C MET A 1 71.35 12.87 -39.05
N VAL A 2 72.20 12.11 -39.75
CA VAL A 2 72.04 10.66 -39.96
C VAL A 2 72.20 9.79 -38.69
N VAL A 3 73.00 10.22 -37.70
CA VAL A 3 73.21 9.46 -36.44
C VAL A 3 71.98 9.53 -35.51
N LYS A 4 71.23 10.64 -35.49
CA LYS A 4 70.02 10.78 -34.67
C LYS A 4 68.84 9.96 -35.22
N LEU A 5 68.72 9.82 -36.54
CA LEU A 5 67.62 9.06 -37.15
C LEU A 5 67.76 7.55 -36.93
N ARG A 6 69.00 7.02 -36.93
CA ARG A 6 69.26 5.60 -36.62
C ARG A 6 69.01 5.26 -35.16
N LEU A 7 69.29 6.18 -34.23
CA LEU A 7 69.02 5.99 -32.81
C LEU A 7 67.50 6.00 -32.54
N VAL A 8 66.75 6.92 -33.17
CA VAL A 8 65.29 6.96 -33.06
C VAL A 8 64.67 5.70 -33.68
N PHE A 9 65.10 5.28 -34.88
CA PHE A 9 64.59 4.03 -35.47
C PHE A 9 64.97 2.79 -34.67
N ALA A 10 66.17 2.73 -34.08
CA ALA A 10 66.56 1.61 -33.22
C ALA A 10 65.75 1.58 -31.93
N ILE A 11 65.51 2.72 -31.29
CA ILE A 11 64.67 2.84 -30.10
C ILE A 11 63.21 2.49 -30.45
N SER A 12 62.67 3.00 -31.55
CA SER A 12 61.32 2.66 -32.01
C SER A 12 61.17 1.19 -32.36
N ILE A 13 62.16 0.56 -33.03
CA ILE A 13 62.15 -0.88 -33.31
C ILE A 13 62.29 -1.70 -32.01
N PHE A 14 63.11 -1.24 -31.06
CA PHE A 14 63.27 -1.89 -29.75
C PHE A 14 61.98 -1.79 -28.90
N PHE A 15 61.25 -0.66 -28.97
CA PHE A 15 59.92 -0.50 -28.36
C PHE A 15 58.84 -1.29 -29.11
N LEU A 16 58.86 -1.32 -30.45
CA LEU A 16 57.92 -2.11 -31.26
C LEU A 16 58.12 -3.62 -31.08
N SER A 17 59.36 -4.10 -30.87
CA SER A 17 59.61 -5.50 -30.55
C SER A 17 59.19 -5.87 -29.12
N TYR A 18 59.19 -4.92 -28.19
CA TYR A 18 58.61 -5.11 -26.85
C TYR A 18 57.08 -5.07 -26.85
N TYR A 19 56.46 -4.18 -27.65
CA TYR A 19 55.00 -4.14 -27.80
C TYR A 19 54.43 -5.41 -28.45
N GLY A 20 55.17 -6.04 -29.37
CA GLY A 20 54.73 -7.27 -30.04
C GLY A 20 54.92 -8.57 -29.24
N SER A 21 55.66 -8.55 -28.13
CA SER A 21 56.01 -9.76 -27.35
C SER A 21 55.46 -9.78 -25.91
N ALA A 22 54.64 -8.81 -25.51
CA ALA A 22 54.17 -8.65 -24.13
C ALA A 22 52.70 -9.00 -23.86
N GLN A 23 51.92 -9.46 -24.86
CA GLN A 23 50.55 -9.92 -24.64
C GLN A 23 50.41 -11.38 -25.10
N ILE A 24 50.47 -12.32 -24.16
CA ILE A 24 50.05 -13.70 -24.40
C ILE A 24 48.52 -13.68 -24.46
N ASN A 25 47.96 -13.48 -25.66
CA ASN A 25 46.50 -13.55 -25.88
C ASN A 25 46.08 -15.01 -26.05
N TYR A 26 45.76 -15.68 -24.92
CA TYR A 26 45.17 -17.01 -24.93
C TYR A 26 43.64 -16.99 -25.16
N TRP A 27 42.98 -15.83 -24.99
CA TRP A 27 41.59 -15.60 -25.41
C TRP A 27 41.57 -14.91 -26.77
N GLN A 28 40.83 -15.47 -27.74
CA GLN A 28 40.63 -14.86 -29.06
C GLN A 28 39.14 -14.70 -29.35
N LYS A 29 38.69 -13.45 -29.52
CA LYS A 29 37.30 -13.13 -29.86
C LYS A 29 36.94 -13.70 -31.24
N ASP A 30 35.88 -14.50 -31.33
CA ASP A 30 35.43 -15.06 -32.59
C ASP A 30 34.51 -14.07 -33.31
N LEU A 31 35.01 -13.45 -34.39
CA LEU A 31 34.28 -12.46 -35.20
C LEU A 31 33.42 -13.10 -36.30
N SER A 32 33.48 -14.43 -36.47
CA SER A 32 32.92 -15.12 -37.63
C SER A 32 31.49 -15.67 -37.44
N LYS A 33 30.95 -15.59 -36.23
CA LYS A 33 29.62 -16.12 -35.87
C LYS A 33 28.77 -15.08 -35.13
N SER A 34 27.45 -15.10 -35.35
CA SER A 34 26.54 -14.29 -34.53
C SER A 34 26.27 -14.99 -33.20
N ALA A 35 26.29 -14.20 -32.11
CA ALA A 35 25.95 -14.63 -30.74
C ALA A 35 24.64 -15.44 -30.68
N THR A 36 23.64 -15.04 -31.46
CA THR A 36 22.32 -15.68 -31.61
C THR A 36 22.36 -17.14 -32.08
N SER A 37 23.41 -17.57 -32.80
CA SER A 37 23.56 -18.96 -33.24
C SER A 37 24.13 -19.88 -32.16
N ALA A 38 25.03 -19.37 -31.31
CA ALA A 38 25.64 -20.13 -30.22
C ALA A 38 24.70 -20.29 -29.02
N LEU A 39 23.87 -19.26 -28.75
CA LEU A 39 22.80 -19.29 -27.75
C LEU A 39 21.78 -20.42 -27.98
N LYS A 40 21.55 -20.81 -29.24
CA LYS A 40 20.68 -21.95 -29.56
C LYS A 40 21.31 -23.33 -29.32
N THR A 41 22.65 -23.40 -29.27
CA THR A 41 23.39 -24.66 -29.08
C THR A 41 23.81 -24.93 -27.64
N THR A 42 23.83 -23.90 -26.79
CA THR A 42 24.26 -24.00 -25.39
C THR A 42 23.15 -24.26 -24.39
N HIS A 43 21.89 -24.27 -24.79
CA HIS A 43 20.73 -24.21 -23.88
C HIS A 43 20.69 -22.97 -22.94
N LEU A 44 21.77 -22.20 -22.84
CA LEU A 44 21.89 -20.89 -22.20
C LEU A 44 21.14 -19.80 -22.97
N ARG A 45 20.33 -19.02 -22.26
CA ARG A 45 19.46 -17.99 -22.83
C ARG A 45 19.91 -16.58 -22.37
N ALA A 46 20.83 -15.98 -23.11
CA ALA A 46 21.26 -14.58 -22.93
C ALA A 46 20.96 -13.73 -24.19
N GLN A 47 20.59 -12.45 -24.05
CA GLN A 47 20.34 -11.54 -25.20
C GLN A 47 21.62 -11.08 -25.91
N SER A 48 22.70 -10.88 -25.14
CA SER A 48 24.00 -10.48 -25.65
C SER A 48 25.06 -11.41 -25.06
N ALA A 49 25.82 -12.03 -25.96
CA ALA A 49 26.83 -13.00 -25.61
C ALA A 49 28.01 -12.78 -26.54
N THR A 50 29.22 -12.73 -26.00
CA THR A 50 30.43 -12.65 -26.82
C THR A 50 31.14 -14.00 -26.82
N LEU A 51 31.51 -14.49 -28.00
CA LEU A 51 32.20 -15.76 -28.17
C LEU A 51 33.71 -15.58 -28.20
N TYR A 52 34.41 -16.45 -27.49
CA TYR A 52 35.85 -16.53 -27.43
C TYR A 52 36.32 -17.96 -27.69
N SER A 53 37.52 -18.09 -28.25
CA SER A 53 38.25 -19.35 -28.29
C SER A 53 39.43 -19.31 -27.31
N LEU A 54 39.69 -20.44 -26.64
CA LEU A 54 40.75 -20.56 -25.64
C LEU A 54 41.93 -21.39 -26.17
N ASN A 55 43.14 -20.84 -26.07
CA ASN A 55 44.36 -21.64 -26.15
C ASN A 55 44.73 -22.18 -24.77
N LYS A 56 44.22 -23.39 -24.45
CA LYS A 56 44.44 -24.08 -23.16
C LYS A 56 45.91 -24.16 -22.74
N GLY A 57 46.82 -24.41 -23.69
CA GLY A 57 48.25 -24.55 -23.39
C GLY A 57 48.90 -23.24 -22.92
N LEU A 58 48.57 -22.12 -23.58
CA LEU A 58 49.04 -20.80 -23.16
C LEU A 58 48.40 -20.34 -21.85
N PHE A 59 47.11 -20.64 -21.64
CA PHE A 59 46.42 -20.33 -20.39
C PHE A 59 47.00 -21.10 -19.20
N ALA A 60 47.27 -22.39 -19.35
CA ALA A 60 47.91 -23.19 -18.31
C ALA A 60 49.32 -22.68 -17.96
N GLN A 61 50.09 -22.22 -18.95
CA GLN A 61 51.39 -21.57 -18.71
C GLN A 61 51.26 -20.24 -17.97
N ALA A 62 50.22 -19.46 -18.27
CA ALA A 62 49.96 -18.20 -17.58
C ALA A 62 49.60 -18.40 -16.09
N LEU A 63 49.06 -19.57 -15.72
CA LEU A 63 48.74 -19.93 -14.34
C LEU A 63 49.94 -20.43 -13.52
N THR A 64 51.03 -20.85 -14.18
CA THR A 64 52.24 -21.33 -13.47
C THR A 64 53.14 -20.19 -12.99
N PRO A 65 53.48 -20.10 -11.69
CA PRO A 65 54.35 -19.03 -11.19
C PRO A 65 55.77 -19.13 -11.74
N SER A 66 56.39 -17.98 -12.04
CA SER A 66 57.76 -17.88 -12.54
C SER A 66 58.77 -18.29 -11.46
N THR A 67 59.64 -19.26 -11.77
CA THR A 67 60.56 -19.93 -10.83
C THR A 67 61.66 -19.05 -10.22
N ASN A 68 61.72 -17.74 -10.52
CA ASN A 68 62.83 -16.86 -10.16
C ASN A 68 62.49 -15.63 -9.28
N ALA A 69 61.30 -15.51 -8.70
CA ALA A 69 60.99 -14.39 -7.78
C ALA A 69 60.35 -14.87 -6.47
N LYS A 70 60.95 -14.51 -5.34
CA LYS A 70 60.53 -14.82 -3.96
C LYS A 70 59.16 -14.23 -3.52
N SER A 71 58.32 -13.80 -4.47
CA SER A 71 56.91 -13.45 -4.28
C SER A 71 56.18 -13.31 -5.64
N SER A 72 56.34 -14.24 -6.58
CA SER A 72 55.76 -14.04 -7.92
C SER A 72 54.23 -14.16 -7.91
N MET A 73 53.56 -13.02 -7.96
CA MET A 73 52.11 -12.91 -8.15
C MET A 73 51.73 -13.38 -9.55
N THR A 74 50.76 -14.30 -9.68
CA THR A 74 50.21 -14.76 -10.96
C THR A 74 49.14 -13.79 -11.45
N VAL A 75 49.23 -13.35 -12.70
CA VAL A 75 48.27 -12.43 -13.33
C VAL A 75 47.69 -13.08 -14.57
N VAL A 76 46.37 -13.13 -14.65
CA VAL A 76 45.62 -13.67 -15.79
C VAL A 76 44.52 -12.70 -16.22
N ASN A 77 44.33 -12.56 -17.52
CA ASN A 77 43.27 -11.79 -18.15
C ASN A 77 42.01 -12.63 -18.42
N PHE A 78 40.85 -12.03 -18.21
CA PHE A 78 39.53 -12.57 -18.58
C PHE A 78 38.72 -11.52 -19.34
N PRO A 79 37.92 -11.91 -20.33
CA PRO A 79 36.99 -10.98 -20.99
C PRO A 79 35.85 -10.58 -20.04
N ASN A 80 35.52 -9.30 -20.02
CA ASN A 80 34.34 -8.78 -19.34
C ASN A 80 33.12 -8.69 -20.30
N GLU A 81 32.00 -8.14 -19.84
CA GLU A 81 30.74 -8.00 -20.55
C GLU A 81 30.84 -7.19 -21.85
N GLU A 82 31.71 -6.17 -21.92
CA GLU A 82 31.99 -5.43 -23.16
C GLU A 82 33.02 -6.14 -24.08
N GLY A 83 33.56 -7.27 -23.63
CA GLY A 83 34.55 -8.06 -24.34
C GLY A 83 35.98 -7.52 -24.26
N VAL A 84 36.26 -6.68 -23.28
CA VAL A 84 37.59 -6.18 -22.94
C VAL A 84 38.29 -7.19 -22.03
N LEU A 85 39.56 -7.49 -22.30
CA LEU A 85 40.37 -8.37 -21.44
C LEU A 85 40.85 -7.60 -20.20
N VAL A 86 40.31 -7.96 -19.03
CA VAL A 86 40.63 -7.36 -17.73
C VAL A 86 41.65 -8.23 -16.98
N PRO A 87 42.76 -7.65 -16.48
CA PRO A 87 43.78 -8.39 -15.75
C PRO A 87 43.44 -8.58 -14.26
N PHE A 88 43.51 -9.82 -13.79
CA PHE A 88 43.28 -10.22 -12.40
C PHE A 88 44.55 -10.80 -11.78
N ARG A 89 44.85 -10.37 -10.55
CA ARG A 89 45.82 -11.04 -9.68
C ARG A 89 45.14 -12.22 -9.02
N VAL A 90 45.63 -13.43 -9.25
CA VAL A 90 44.95 -14.66 -8.84
C VAL A 90 45.81 -15.53 -7.94
N ARG A 91 45.15 -16.32 -7.09
CA ARG A 91 45.74 -17.39 -6.28
C ARG A 91 44.89 -18.65 -6.37
N GLU A 92 45.52 -19.80 -6.19
CA GLU A 92 44.80 -21.08 -6.10
C GLU A 92 44.04 -21.14 -4.77
N THR A 93 42.75 -21.43 -4.84
CA THR A 93 41.84 -21.64 -3.70
C THR A 93 41.13 -22.97 -3.92
N PRO A 94 41.77 -24.09 -3.56
CA PRO A 94 41.32 -25.42 -3.95
C PRO A 94 40.02 -25.78 -3.25
N VAL A 95 39.06 -26.29 -4.03
CA VAL A 95 37.83 -26.92 -3.52
C VAL A 95 38.07 -28.40 -3.20
N LEU A 96 38.96 -29.07 -3.93
CA LEU A 96 39.32 -30.45 -3.65
C LEU A 96 40.24 -30.53 -2.43
N SER A 97 39.95 -31.45 -1.50
CA SER A 97 40.91 -31.79 -0.45
C SER A 97 42.27 -32.20 -1.04
N PRO A 98 43.39 -32.03 -0.29
CA PRO A 98 44.72 -32.32 -0.80
C PRO A 98 44.89 -33.73 -1.37
N ALA A 99 44.24 -34.74 -0.76
CA ALA A 99 44.30 -36.11 -1.23
C ALA A 99 43.53 -36.34 -2.54
N LEU A 100 42.39 -35.67 -2.72
CA LEU A 100 41.61 -35.76 -3.96
C LEU A 100 42.30 -34.98 -5.10
N ALA A 101 42.85 -33.81 -4.79
CA ALA A 101 43.62 -33.00 -5.75
C ALA A 101 44.88 -33.73 -6.27
N LEU A 102 45.50 -34.61 -5.46
CA LEU A 102 46.60 -35.47 -5.93
C LEU A 102 46.16 -36.54 -6.93
N LYS A 103 44.92 -37.03 -6.84
CA LYS A 103 44.34 -37.99 -7.79
C LYS A 103 43.94 -37.31 -9.10
N TYR A 104 43.46 -36.06 -9.05
CA TYR A 104 42.96 -35.28 -10.18
C TYR A 104 43.65 -33.90 -10.28
N PRO A 105 44.97 -33.85 -10.56
CA PRO A 105 45.77 -32.62 -10.51
C PRO A 105 45.38 -31.57 -11.57
N GLU A 106 44.63 -31.96 -12.60
CA GLU A 106 44.11 -31.09 -13.65
C GLU A 106 42.82 -30.34 -13.28
N ILE A 107 42.21 -30.64 -12.12
CA ILE A 107 41.02 -29.95 -11.60
C ILE A 107 41.46 -28.95 -10.53
N LYS A 108 41.27 -27.65 -10.80
CA LYS A 108 41.75 -26.56 -9.94
C LYS A 108 40.73 -25.43 -9.85
N SER A 109 40.83 -24.65 -8.79
CA SER A 109 39.99 -23.47 -8.53
C SER A 109 40.83 -22.30 -8.04
N TYR A 110 40.41 -21.10 -8.43
CA TYR A 110 41.17 -19.88 -8.21
C TYR A 110 40.22 -18.74 -7.83
N SER A 111 40.76 -17.82 -7.03
CA SER A 111 40.15 -16.53 -6.73
C SER A 111 41.14 -15.42 -7.04
N GLY A 112 40.64 -14.23 -7.30
CA GLY A 112 41.49 -13.09 -7.60
C GLY A 112 40.77 -11.75 -7.58
N ARG A 113 41.58 -10.70 -7.77
CA ARG A 113 41.14 -9.31 -7.73
C ARG A 113 41.69 -8.52 -8.91
N GLY A 114 40.90 -7.62 -9.47
CA GLY A 114 41.30 -6.81 -10.61
C GLY A 114 42.50 -5.92 -10.29
N LEU A 115 43.42 -5.78 -11.26
CA LEU A 115 44.63 -4.95 -11.09
C LEU A 115 44.38 -3.46 -11.29
N HIS A 116 43.49 -3.11 -12.23
CA HIS A 116 43.17 -1.73 -12.60
C HIS A 116 41.79 -1.30 -12.10
N GLN A 117 40.83 -2.23 -12.09
CA GLN A 117 39.56 -2.11 -11.42
C GLN A 117 39.67 -2.93 -10.13
N LYS A 118 40.15 -2.29 -9.06
CA LYS A 118 40.35 -3.00 -7.76
C LYS A 118 39.01 -3.49 -7.18
N ASP A 119 37.93 -3.02 -7.73
CA ASP A 119 36.55 -3.23 -7.33
C ASP A 119 36.00 -4.57 -7.84
N ASP A 120 36.62 -5.13 -8.89
CA ASP A 120 36.23 -6.41 -9.45
C ASP A 120 36.92 -7.58 -8.76
N ARG A 121 36.12 -8.61 -8.45
CA ARG A 121 36.59 -9.92 -8.00
C ARG A 121 36.32 -10.97 -9.06
N ILE A 122 37.20 -11.97 -9.14
CA ILE A 122 36.99 -13.11 -10.03
C ILE A 122 37.13 -14.41 -9.27
N ARG A 123 36.23 -15.34 -9.58
CA ARG A 123 36.33 -16.74 -9.19
C ARG A 123 36.27 -17.60 -10.45
N PHE A 124 37.18 -18.56 -10.59
CA PHE A 124 37.16 -19.45 -11.76
C PHE A 124 37.71 -20.84 -11.47
N SER A 125 37.18 -21.82 -12.20
CA SER A 125 37.60 -23.21 -12.17
C SER A 125 38.29 -23.57 -13.49
N VAL A 126 39.22 -24.52 -13.41
CA VAL A 126 39.93 -25.10 -14.56
C VAL A 126 39.87 -26.60 -14.43
N SER A 127 39.36 -27.28 -15.45
CA SER A 127 39.28 -28.75 -15.51
C SER A 127 39.41 -29.25 -16.95
N PRO A 128 39.45 -30.57 -17.19
CA PRO A 128 39.36 -31.13 -18.53
C PRO A 128 38.14 -30.64 -19.32
N ASN A 129 37.03 -30.39 -18.62
CA ASN A 129 35.77 -29.92 -19.21
C ASN A 129 35.95 -28.53 -19.83
N GLY A 130 36.71 -27.65 -19.16
CA GLY A 130 37.01 -26.30 -19.62
C GLY A 130 37.32 -25.34 -18.47
N VAL A 131 37.18 -24.05 -18.75
CA VAL A 131 37.26 -22.95 -17.78
C VAL A 131 35.87 -22.36 -17.54
N GLN A 132 35.45 -22.23 -16.29
CA GLN A 132 34.25 -21.46 -15.94
C GLN A 132 34.64 -20.32 -15.01
N SER A 133 34.10 -19.12 -15.23
CA SER A 133 34.38 -17.96 -14.37
C SER A 133 33.13 -17.17 -14.00
N MET A 134 33.25 -16.45 -12.89
CA MET A 134 32.32 -15.47 -12.36
C MET A 134 33.12 -14.21 -12.00
N ILE A 135 32.74 -13.07 -12.56
CA ILE A 135 33.30 -11.76 -12.21
C ILE A 135 32.21 -10.97 -11.47
N ILE A 136 32.51 -10.57 -10.24
CA ILE A 136 31.64 -9.74 -9.41
C ILE A 136 32.17 -8.32 -9.44
N HIS A 137 31.26 -7.37 -9.69
CA HIS A 137 31.55 -5.96 -9.77
C HIS A 137 31.03 -5.25 -8.53
N ALA A 138 31.88 -4.53 -7.78
CA ALA A 138 31.42 -3.82 -6.59
C ALA A 138 30.54 -2.59 -6.91
N ASP A 139 30.59 -2.09 -8.14
CA ASP A 139 29.79 -0.94 -8.61
C ASP A 139 28.28 -1.25 -8.77
N GLY A 140 27.83 -2.46 -8.40
CA GLY A 140 26.44 -2.90 -8.48
C GLY A 140 26.03 -3.42 -9.87
N LYS A 141 26.95 -3.47 -10.84
CA LYS A 141 26.68 -4.09 -12.14
C LYS A 141 26.38 -5.59 -12.00
N ARG A 142 25.68 -6.13 -13.01
CA ARG A 142 25.39 -7.56 -13.07
C ARG A 142 26.68 -8.36 -13.17
N THR A 143 26.75 -9.45 -12.41
CA THR A 143 27.82 -10.43 -12.49
C THR A 143 28.02 -10.91 -13.93
N THR A 144 29.28 -10.93 -14.35
CA THR A 144 29.68 -11.46 -15.66
C THR A 144 30.10 -12.92 -15.53
N TYR A 145 29.53 -13.77 -16.38
CA TYR A 145 29.81 -15.19 -16.42
C TYR A 145 30.54 -15.58 -17.69
N MET A 146 31.38 -16.61 -17.58
CA MET A 146 31.97 -17.26 -18.74
C MET A 146 31.93 -18.78 -18.60
N GLN A 147 31.46 -19.45 -19.65
CA GLN A 147 31.45 -20.91 -19.71
C GLN A 147 31.58 -21.44 -21.14
N LYS A 148 31.89 -22.73 -21.26
CA LYS A 148 32.12 -23.39 -22.54
C LYS A 148 30.79 -23.64 -23.26
N THR A 149 30.76 -23.51 -24.60
CA THR A 149 29.51 -23.60 -25.37
C THR A 149 29.13 -25.02 -25.80
N SER A 150 30.10 -25.91 -25.95
CA SER A 150 29.88 -27.30 -26.34
C SER A 150 31.10 -28.15 -26.03
N ASN A 151 30.92 -29.47 -25.88
CA ASN A 151 32.03 -30.37 -25.55
C ASN A 151 33.03 -30.56 -26.71
N GLU A 152 32.64 -30.31 -27.95
CA GLU A 152 33.46 -30.58 -29.15
C GLU A 152 34.45 -29.46 -29.54
N ARG A 153 34.32 -28.23 -28.99
CA ARG A 153 35.15 -27.07 -29.35
C ARG A 153 35.62 -26.30 -28.11
N GLU A 154 36.81 -25.71 -28.16
CA GLU A 154 37.33 -24.77 -27.13
C GLU A 154 36.71 -23.37 -27.27
N GLU A 155 35.39 -23.32 -27.44
CA GLU A 155 34.61 -22.10 -27.60
C GLU A 155 33.89 -21.76 -26.29
N TYR A 156 33.95 -20.49 -25.87
CA TYR A 156 33.47 -19.98 -24.60
C TYR A 156 32.55 -18.79 -24.86
N MET A 157 31.50 -18.71 -24.06
CA MET A 157 30.51 -17.64 -24.06
C MET A 157 30.72 -16.77 -22.83
N VAL A 158 30.78 -15.45 -23.04
CA VAL A 158 30.76 -14.43 -21.98
C VAL A 158 29.41 -13.73 -22.02
N TYR A 159 28.71 -13.68 -20.88
CA TYR A 159 27.36 -13.14 -20.78
C TYR A 159 27.06 -12.59 -19.38
N THR A 160 26.05 -11.75 -19.30
CA THR A 160 25.38 -11.35 -18.07
C THR A 160 23.96 -11.93 -18.07
N ARG A 161 23.40 -12.26 -16.90
CA ARG A 161 21.99 -12.69 -16.80
C ARG A 161 21.05 -11.62 -17.35
N ASP A 162 20.00 -12.07 -18.04
CA ASP A 162 18.99 -11.21 -18.66
C ASP A 162 17.67 -11.28 -17.89
N ASP A 163 17.08 -10.13 -17.60
CA ASP A 163 15.82 -10.02 -16.87
C ASP A 163 14.61 -10.32 -17.78
N SER A 164 14.78 -10.36 -19.11
CA SER A 164 13.68 -10.41 -20.08
C SER A 164 13.22 -11.81 -20.48
N PHE A 165 13.90 -12.86 -20.02
CA PHE A 165 13.56 -14.25 -20.36
C PHE A 165 12.93 -14.95 -19.16
N SER A 166 11.59 -15.04 -19.15
CA SER A 166 10.88 -15.93 -18.23
C SER A 166 11.12 -17.37 -18.68
N ALA A 167 11.81 -18.17 -17.88
CA ALA A 167 11.64 -19.61 -17.98
C ALA A 167 10.38 -19.97 -17.18
N ASP A 168 9.53 -20.83 -17.74
CA ASP A 168 8.67 -21.70 -16.92
C ASP A 168 9.64 -22.59 -16.14
N ILE A 169 10.06 -22.12 -14.98
CA ILE A 169 10.86 -22.88 -14.04
C ILE A 169 9.86 -23.40 -13.02
N ASP A 170 9.43 -24.64 -13.18
CA ASP A 170 8.70 -25.37 -12.14
C ASP A 170 9.71 -25.80 -11.06
N PHE A 171 10.32 -24.83 -10.36
CA PHE A 171 11.17 -25.13 -9.21
C PHE A 171 10.29 -25.49 -8.03
N ILE A 172 10.42 -26.72 -7.54
CA ILE A 172 9.78 -27.17 -6.32
C ILE A 172 10.90 -27.50 -5.34
N CYS A 173 11.10 -26.64 -4.33
CA CYS A 173 11.88 -26.98 -3.14
C CYS A 173 10.94 -27.55 -2.08
N ALA A 174 11.37 -28.62 -1.40
CA ALA A 174 10.69 -29.16 -0.25
C ALA A 174 11.67 -29.35 0.92
N THR A 175 11.21 -29.08 2.13
CA THR A 175 11.94 -29.33 3.38
C THR A 175 11.09 -30.20 4.31
N SER A 176 11.70 -30.89 5.28
CA SER A 176 10.93 -31.51 6.36
C SER A 176 10.63 -30.46 7.45
N THR A 177 9.40 -30.51 7.99
CA THR A 177 8.70 -29.46 8.76
C THR A 177 9.26 -29.11 10.15
N ALA A 178 10.53 -29.39 10.43
CA ALA A 178 11.13 -28.96 11.69
C ALA A 178 11.48 -27.46 11.62
N ILE A 179 10.47 -26.62 11.87
CA ILE A 179 10.62 -25.19 12.13
C ILE A 179 11.33 -25.07 13.48
N ASP A 180 12.66 -25.00 13.48
CA ASP A 180 13.37 -24.53 14.67
C ASP A 180 13.00 -23.04 14.83
N THR A 181 12.32 -22.74 15.93
CA THR A 181 11.78 -21.42 16.27
C THR A 181 12.88 -20.35 16.19
N TYR A 182 12.87 -19.58 15.10
CA TYR A 182 13.69 -18.39 14.96
C TYR A 182 13.26 -17.37 16.03
N LYS A 183 14.20 -16.90 16.84
CA LYS A 183 13.94 -16.03 18.00
C LYS A 183 13.87 -14.53 17.65
N GLY A 184 13.74 -14.22 16.35
CA GLY A 184 13.91 -12.86 15.84
C GLY A 184 15.40 -12.45 15.77
N PRO A 185 15.68 -11.33 15.10
CA PRO A 185 17.03 -10.81 14.96
C PRO A 185 17.60 -10.43 16.33
N SER A 186 18.80 -10.91 16.65
CA SER A 186 19.40 -10.71 17.98
C SER A 186 20.74 -9.97 17.96
N THR A 187 21.35 -9.73 16.79
CA THR A 187 22.70 -9.17 16.72
C THR A 187 22.95 -8.15 15.59
N TYR A 188 23.73 -7.11 15.90
CA TYR A 188 24.31 -6.14 14.95
C TYR A 188 25.60 -6.64 14.26
N LYS A 189 25.95 -7.91 14.51
CA LYS A 189 27.25 -8.52 14.19
C LYS A 189 27.00 -9.86 13.51
N LEU A 190 26.95 -9.82 12.17
CA LEU A 190 26.68 -11.01 11.36
C LEU A 190 27.92 -11.90 11.29
N VAL A 191 29.00 -11.41 10.65
CA VAL A 191 30.26 -12.14 10.48
C VAL A 191 31.41 -11.26 10.95
N ASP A 192 31.80 -11.37 12.22
CA ASP A 192 32.74 -10.43 12.86
C ASP A 192 33.87 -11.08 13.68
N ASP A 193 33.99 -12.40 13.63
CA ASP A 193 34.90 -13.17 14.46
C ASP A 193 36.27 -13.44 13.83
N GLN A 194 36.53 -12.87 12.65
CA GLN A 194 37.81 -12.94 11.94
C GLN A 194 38.27 -14.38 11.68
N VAL A 195 37.33 -15.28 11.39
CA VAL A 195 37.65 -16.64 10.95
C VAL A 195 36.90 -17.00 9.67
N ILE A 196 37.52 -17.84 8.86
CA ILE A 196 36.85 -18.58 7.81
C ILE A 196 36.60 -20.01 8.30
N ARG A 197 35.36 -20.49 8.17
CA ARG A 197 34.94 -21.83 8.59
C ARG A 197 34.96 -22.77 7.40
N LYS A 198 35.89 -23.72 7.41
CA LYS A 198 35.99 -24.74 6.36
C LYS A 198 35.19 -25.98 6.70
N PHE A 199 34.19 -26.31 5.90
CA PHE A 199 33.37 -27.50 6.07
C PHE A 199 33.73 -28.57 5.03
N ARG A 200 33.89 -29.81 5.48
CA ARG A 200 34.13 -30.96 4.62
C ARG A 200 32.80 -31.39 3.98
N LEU A 201 32.72 -31.25 2.67
CA LEU A 201 31.53 -31.53 1.87
C LEU A 201 31.72 -32.85 1.11
N ALA A 202 30.74 -33.75 1.22
CA ALA A 202 30.66 -34.96 0.42
C ALA A 202 29.54 -34.84 -0.62
N ILE A 203 29.90 -34.71 -1.89
CA ILE A 203 28.93 -34.66 -3.00
C ILE A 203 28.86 -36.02 -3.67
N SER A 204 27.67 -36.60 -3.68
CA SER A 204 27.37 -37.75 -4.53
C SER A 204 26.80 -37.29 -5.87
N ALA A 205 26.97 -38.09 -6.92
CA ALA A 205 26.42 -37.79 -8.25
C ALA A 205 25.81 -39.04 -8.89
N THR A 206 24.59 -38.91 -9.41
CA THR A 206 23.87 -40.02 -10.08
C THR A 206 24.45 -40.32 -11.46
N GLY A 207 24.15 -41.51 -11.98
CA GLY A 207 24.54 -41.94 -13.33
C GLY A 207 24.15 -40.95 -14.40
N GLU A 208 22.96 -40.36 -14.30
CA GLU A 208 22.42 -39.40 -15.27
C GLU A 208 23.22 -38.10 -15.26
N TYR A 209 23.58 -37.60 -14.07
CA TYR A 209 24.42 -36.41 -13.93
C TYR A 209 25.81 -36.66 -14.53
N VAL A 210 26.40 -37.82 -14.22
CA VAL A 210 27.73 -38.16 -14.72
C VAL A 210 27.72 -38.33 -16.24
N ASN A 211 26.69 -38.98 -16.81
CA ASN A 211 26.53 -39.14 -18.25
C ASN A 211 26.40 -37.81 -18.99
N TYR A 212 25.64 -36.85 -18.43
CA TYR A 212 25.54 -35.50 -18.97
C TYR A 212 26.91 -34.80 -19.05
N HIS A 213 27.70 -34.94 -17.99
CA HIS A 213 29.04 -34.36 -17.90
C HIS A 213 30.13 -35.19 -18.60
N GLY A 214 29.79 -36.14 -19.47
CA GLY A 214 30.75 -36.89 -20.30
C GLY A 214 31.06 -38.32 -19.84
N GLY A 215 30.30 -38.86 -18.88
CA GLY A 215 30.28 -40.27 -18.53
C GLY A 215 31.48 -40.78 -17.72
N THR A 216 32.32 -39.89 -17.19
CA THR A 216 33.49 -40.27 -16.39
C THR A 216 33.48 -39.60 -15.02
N VAL A 217 34.09 -40.25 -14.02
CA VAL A 217 34.26 -39.66 -12.69
C VAL A 217 35.03 -38.34 -12.74
N ALA A 218 36.09 -38.25 -13.56
CA ALA A 218 36.90 -37.04 -13.66
C ALA A 218 36.12 -35.85 -14.26
N SER A 219 35.26 -36.11 -15.25
CA SER A 219 34.47 -35.06 -15.88
C SER A 219 33.32 -34.60 -14.98
N ALA A 220 32.63 -35.51 -14.29
CA ALA A 220 31.65 -35.14 -13.27
C ALA A 220 32.29 -34.37 -12.10
N LEU A 221 33.44 -34.83 -11.60
CA LEU A 221 34.18 -34.12 -10.54
C LEU A 221 34.62 -32.72 -10.97
N GLY A 222 35.00 -32.55 -12.25
CA GLY A 222 35.33 -31.25 -12.83
C GLY A 222 34.14 -30.29 -12.85
N ALA A 223 32.92 -30.79 -13.07
CA ALA A 223 31.68 -30.01 -13.01
C ALA A 223 31.31 -29.66 -11.56
N ILE A 224 31.36 -30.63 -10.64
CA ILE A 224 31.14 -30.40 -9.20
C ILE A 224 32.09 -29.32 -8.66
N ASN A 225 33.37 -29.39 -9.04
CA ASN A 225 34.35 -28.38 -8.69
C ASN A 225 33.98 -26.99 -9.22
N ALA A 226 33.45 -26.89 -10.44
CA ALA A 226 33.04 -25.61 -11.01
C ALA A 226 31.86 -24.99 -10.24
N THR A 227 30.83 -25.79 -9.94
CA THR A 227 29.69 -25.39 -9.10
C THR A 227 30.14 -24.87 -7.75
N LEU A 228 30.91 -25.66 -6.99
CA LEU A 228 31.37 -25.26 -5.67
C LEU A 228 32.35 -24.09 -5.69
N THR A 229 33.09 -23.90 -6.79
CA THR A 229 33.93 -22.72 -6.96
C THR A 229 33.08 -21.47 -6.93
N ARG A 230 31.95 -21.47 -7.66
CA ARG A 230 30.99 -20.36 -7.72
C ARG A 230 30.26 -20.17 -6.39
N VAL A 231 29.73 -21.24 -5.79
CA VAL A 231 29.05 -21.20 -4.49
C VAL A 231 29.95 -20.61 -3.40
N ASN A 232 31.22 -21.03 -3.34
CA ASN A 232 32.16 -20.50 -2.36
C ASN A 232 32.46 -19.00 -2.55
N GLU A 233 32.24 -18.39 -3.72
CA GLU A 233 32.37 -16.94 -3.84
C GLU A 233 31.38 -16.21 -2.93
N ILE A 234 30.14 -16.70 -2.87
CA ILE A 234 29.07 -16.07 -2.10
C ILE A 234 29.18 -16.49 -0.63
N PHE A 235 29.40 -17.78 -0.36
CA PHE A 235 29.51 -18.29 1.01
C PHE A 235 30.71 -17.69 1.77
N GLU A 236 31.83 -17.46 1.09
CA GLU A 236 32.99 -16.82 1.73
C GLU A 236 32.77 -15.31 1.93
N THR A 237 32.00 -14.65 1.07
CA THR A 237 31.71 -13.21 1.15
C THR A 237 30.67 -12.91 2.24
N ASP A 238 29.54 -13.63 2.24
CA ASP A 238 28.37 -13.31 3.07
C ASP A 238 28.38 -14.04 4.42
N LEU A 239 29.00 -15.23 4.49
CA LEU A 239 28.86 -16.13 5.64
C LEU A 239 30.19 -16.46 6.34
N GLY A 240 31.33 -16.14 5.72
CA GLY A 240 32.64 -16.59 6.20
C GLY A 240 32.79 -18.13 6.14
N ILE A 241 32.12 -18.80 5.21
CA ILE A 241 32.11 -20.27 5.04
C ILE A 241 32.85 -20.66 3.76
N SER A 242 33.68 -21.70 3.83
CA SER A 242 34.33 -22.33 2.66
C SER A 242 34.04 -23.83 2.62
N LEU A 243 33.59 -24.33 1.47
CA LEU A 243 33.24 -25.74 1.25
C LEU A 243 34.40 -26.47 0.56
N GLU A 244 34.85 -27.59 1.15
CA GLU A 244 35.93 -28.43 0.62
C GLU A 244 35.46 -29.88 0.39
N LEU A 245 35.67 -30.43 -0.82
CA LEU A 245 35.36 -31.82 -1.14
C LEU A 245 36.28 -32.80 -0.42
N VAL A 246 35.69 -33.81 0.22
CA VAL A 246 36.40 -34.87 0.94
C VAL A 246 37.28 -35.74 0.04
N ALA A 247 38.28 -36.40 0.62
CA ALA A 247 39.30 -37.18 -0.10
C ALA A 247 38.76 -38.33 -0.97
N ASN A 248 37.58 -38.84 -0.62
CA ASN A 248 36.96 -40.04 -1.21
C ASN A 248 35.69 -39.72 -2.01
N THR A 249 35.43 -38.45 -2.36
CA THR A 249 34.27 -38.05 -3.17
C THR A 249 34.17 -38.84 -4.48
N ASP A 250 35.31 -39.23 -5.06
CA ASP A 250 35.39 -40.08 -6.27
C ASP A 250 34.69 -41.45 -6.13
N GLN A 251 34.42 -41.91 -4.90
CA GLN A 251 33.77 -43.21 -4.64
C GLN A 251 32.23 -43.14 -4.64
N VAL A 252 31.67 -41.94 -4.61
CA VAL A 252 30.22 -41.69 -4.63
C VAL A 252 29.78 -40.98 -5.91
N ILE A 253 30.59 -41.08 -6.98
CA ILE A 253 30.26 -40.60 -8.32
C ILE A 253 30.00 -41.83 -9.18
N TYR A 254 28.74 -42.04 -9.58
CA TYR A 254 28.30 -43.24 -10.26
C TYR A 254 28.21 -43.00 -11.77
N THR A 255 28.78 -43.88 -12.60
CA THR A 255 28.82 -43.71 -14.06
C THR A 255 27.71 -44.46 -14.82
N ASP A 256 26.91 -45.30 -14.13
CA ASP A 256 25.86 -46.12 -14.74
C ASP A 256 24.55 -45.94 -13.98
N GLU A 257 23.58 -45.33 -14.67
CA GLU A 257 22.22 -45.03 -14.24
C GLU A 257 21.47 -46.25 -13.68
N ASN A 258 21.81 -47.47 -14.13
CA ASN A 258 21.11 -48.67 -13.69
C ASN A 258 21.69 -49.30 -12.42
N THR A 259 22.86 -48.83 -11.97
CA THR A 259 23.61 -49.43 -10.85
C THR A 259 23.94 -48.46 -9.74
N ASP A 260 23.58 -47.19 -9.90
CA ASP A 260 23.69 -46.21 -8.83
C ASP A 260 22.67 -46.52 -7.71
N PRO A 261 22.86 -45.98 -6.50
CA PRO A 261 22.01 -46.31 -5.35
C PRO A 261 20.73 -45.46 -5.28
N TYR A 262 20.36 -44.73 -6.34
CA TYR A 262 19.33 -43.71 -6.32
C TYR A 262 18.04 -44.16 -7.00
N GLY A 263 16.93 -43.97 -6.30
CA GLY A 263 15.59 -44.35 -6.70
C GLY A 263 14.62 -43.20 -6.50
N THR A 264 13.60 -43.40 -5.67
CA THR A 264 12.53 -42.40 -5.48
C THR A 264 12.68 -41.56 -4.22
N ASN A 265 13.50 -41.97 -3.24
CA ASN A 265 13.70 -41.22 -1.99
C ASN A 265 15.15 -40.74 -1.88
N LEU A 266 15.47 -39.76 -2.73
CA LEU A 266 16.82 -39.26 -2.90
C LEU A 266 17.46 -38.81 -1.59
N ASN A 267 16.76 -38.07 -0.71
CA ASN A 267 17.30 -37.60 0.57
C ASN A 267 17.77 -38.76 1.47
N THR A 268 16.94 -39.80 1.63
CA THR A 268 17.30 -40.94 2.49
C THR A 268 18.42 -41.77 1.84
N GLU A 269 18.34 -41.95 0.53
CA GLU A 269 19.31 -42.73 -0.26
C GLU A 269 20.69 -42.06 -0.28
N VAL A 270 20.77 -40.73 -0.44
CA VAL A 270 22.05 -40.00 -0.37
C VAL A 270 22.63 -40.05 1.03
N GLN A 271 21.82 -39.83 2.08
CA GLN A 271 22.29 -39.92 3.46
C GLN A 271 22.90 -41.28 3.74
N ASN A 272 22.22 -42.37 3.35
CA ASN A 272 22.71 -43.74 3.53
C ASN A 272 23.97 -44.01 2.70
N THR A 273 24.00 -43.56 1.45
CA THR A 273 25.14 -43.75 0.54
C THR A 273 26.39 -43.07 1.09
N LEU A 274 26.30 -41.79 1.45
CA LEU A 274 27.42 -41.05 2.03
C LEU A 274 27.86 -41.65 3.36
N THR A 275 26.92 -42.06 4.22
CA THR A 275 27.24 -42.70 5.52
C THR A 275 27.97 -44.03 5.33
N ASN A 276 27.53 -44.87 4.39
CA ASN A 276 28.07 -46.21 4.20
C ASN A 276 29.40 -46.22 3.42
N VAL A 277 29.55 -45.33 2.44
CA VAL A 277 30.74 -45.30 1.56
C VAL A 277 31.81 -44.37 2.11
N ILE A 278 31.45 -43.13 2.47
CA ILE A 278 32.41 -42.12 2.96
C ILE A 278 32.61 -42.26 4.47
N GLY A 279 31.55 -42.55 5.22
CA GLY A 279 31.56 -42.61 6.69
C GLY A 279 31.18 -41.26 7.31
N ALA A 280 30.20 -41.27 8.22
CA ALA A 280 29.64 -40.05 8.81
C ALA A 280 30.71 -39.12 9.44
N GLN A 281 31.74 -39.64 10.08
CA GLN A 281 32.81 -38.83 10.69
C GLN A 281 33.71 -38.09 9.67
N ASN A 282 33.67 -38.49 8.40
CA ASN A 282 34.58 -37.99 7.36
C ASN A 282 34.04 -36.78 6.60
N TYR A 283 32.78 -36.38 6.83
CA TYR A 283 32.16 -35.20 6.24
C TYR A 283 31.30 -34.45 7.24
N ASP A 284 31.19 -33.15 7.05
CA ASP A 284 30.43 -32.22 7.87
C ASP A 284 29.07 -31.90 7.20
N VAL A 285 29.06 -31.86 5.87
CA VAL A 285 27.87 -31.67 5.01
C VAL A 285 27.91 -32.68 3.87
N GLY A 286 26.76 -33.19 3.47
CA GLY A 286 26.61 -34.10 2.34
C GLY A 286 25.45 -33.68 1.45
N HIS A 287 25.60 -33.90 0.15
CA HIS A 287 24.65 -33.44 -0.86
C HIS A 287 24.67 -34.35 -2.09
N LEU A 288 23.58 -34.42 -2.85
CA LEU A 288 23.47 -35.15 -4.11
C LEU A 288 23.27 -34.19 -5.29
N PHE A 289 24.05 -34.36 -6.35
CA PHE A 289 23.75 -33.76 -7.64
C PHE A 289 23.09 -34.79 -8.56
N HIS A 290 21.90 -34.43 -9.04
CA HIS A 290 21.07 -35.29 -9.86
C HIS A 290 20.68 -34.58 -11.15
N LYS A 291 20.46 -35.34 -12.23
CA LYS A 291 19.91 -34.81 -13.48
C LYS A 291 18.47 -35.29 -13.64
N ASN A 292 17.51 -34.43 -13.34
CA ASN A 292 16.09 -34.72 -13.43
C ASN A 292 15.29 -33.41 -13.57
N GLU A 293 14.02 -33.39 -13.16
CA GLU A 293 13.22 -32.17 -13.02
C GLU A 293 13.96 -31.10 -12.20
N ASN A 294 13.71 -29.83 -12.53
CA ASN A 294 14.35 -28.69 -11.86
C ASN A 294 13.83 -28.57 -10.43
N GLY A 295 14.72 -28.58 -9.44
CA GLY A 295 14.28 -28.60 -8.05
C GLY A 295 15.39 -28.96 -7.10
N GLY A 296 15.02 -29.04 -5.83
CA GLY A 296 15.91 -29.47 -4.77
C GLY A 296 15.14 -29.85 -3.53
N ASN A 297 15.87 -30.44 -2.58
CA ASN A 297 15.33 -30.73 -1.27
C ASN A 297 16.47 -30.79 -0.27
N ALA A 298 16.52 -29.84 0.64
CA ALA A 298 17.54 -29.78 1.69
C ALA A 298 17.37 -30.86 2.77
N GLY A 299 16.23 -31.54 2.79
CA GLY A 299 15.84 -32.52 3.80
C GLY A 299 15.44 -31.86 5.11
N PHE A 300 16.31 -31.03 5.68
CA PHE A 300 16.07 -30.28 6.91
C PHE A 300 16.71 -28.90 6.82
N ILE A 301 16.09 -27.94 7.51
CA ILE A 301 16.71 -26.64 7.78
C ILE A 301 17.67 -26.83 8.97
N GLY A 302 18.93 -26.44 8.79
CA GLY A 302 19.97 -26.64 9.82
C GLY A 302 20.34 -28.11 10.04
N SER A 303 20.89 -28.76 9.02
CA SER A 303 21.34 -30.16 9.08
C SER A 303 22.85 -30.37 9.18
N VAL A 304 23.65 -29.34 8.90
CA VAL A 304 25.11 -29.43 8.91
C VAL A 304 25.59 -30.04 10.25
N CYS A 305 26.43 -31.07 10.15
CA CYS A 305 27.03 -31.77 11.29
C CYS A 305 26.09 -32.54 12.22
N VAL A 306 24.82 -32.71 11.84
CA VAL A 306 23.90 -33.61 12.54
C VAL A 306 23.94 -34.98 11.87
N ASP A 307 24.47 -35.98 12.56
CA ASP A 307 24.51 -37.35 12.03
C ASP A 307 23.11 -37.87 11.69
N ASN A 308 23.02 -38.64 10.60
CA ASN A 308 21.75 -39.09 9.97
C ASN A 308 20.87 -37.97 9.38
N ARG A 309 21.33 -36.71 9.34
CA ARG A 309 20.65 -35.61 8.66
C ARG A 309 21.55 -34.87 7.67
N LYS A 310 22.82 -34.62 8.04
CA LYS A 310 23.77 -33.77 7.31
C LYS A 310 24.05 -34.13 5.85
N GLY A 311 23.74 -35.34 5.42
CA GLY A 311 23.87 -35.83 4.05
C GLY A 311 22.54 -36.05 3.33
N SER A 312 21.43 -35.58 3.87
CA SER A 312 20.07 -35.87 3.40
C SER A 312 19.53 -34.80 2.46
N ALA A 313 20.32 -34.32 1.50
CA ALA A 313 19.95 -33.20 0.63
C ALA A 313 20.33 -33.45 -0.84
N TYR A 314 19.59 -32.85 -1.77
CA TYR A 314 19.90 -32.90 -3.20
C TYR A 314 19.50 -31.64 -3.96
N SER A 315 20.19 -31.40 -5.08
CA SER A 315 19.82 -30.44 -6.12
C SER A 315 19.74 -31.15 -7.47
N ALA A 316 18.71 -30.84 -8.23
CA ALA A 316 18.41 -31.46 -9.51
C ALA A 316 18.07 -30.42 -10.58
N ALA A 317 18.51 -30.68 -11.81
CA ALA A 317 18.10 -29.92 -12.97
C ALA A 317 18.17 -30.73 -14.26
N LEU A 318 17.39 -30.30 -15.25
CA LEU A 318 17.44 -30.89 -16.60
C LEU A 318 18.80 -30.63 -17.25
N GLU A 319 19.39 -29.48 -16.91
CA GLU A 319 20.69 -28.98 -17.34
C GLU A 319 21.49 -28.61 -16.08
N PRO A 320 22.13 -29.60 -15.42
CA PRO A 320 22.76 -29.39 -14.11
C PRO A 320 24.18 -28.81 -14.27
N GLU A 321 24.23 -27.63 -14.88
CA GLU A 321 25.42 -26.81 -15.09
C GLU A 321 25.07 -25.33 -15.22
N GLY A 322 26.06 -24.45 -15.05
CA GLY A 322 25.88 -23.00 -15.23
C GLY A 322 25.33 -22.31 -13.98
N ASP A 323 25.15 -21.00 -14.09
CA ASP A 323 24.81 -20.12 -12.97
C ASP A 323 23.44 -20.42 -12.36
N MET A 324 22.46 -20.81 -13.19
CA MET A 324 21.14 -21.24 -12.71
C MET A 324 21.25 -22.43 -11.74
N PHE A 325 21.90 -23.52 -12.15
CA PHE A 325 22.05 -24.70 -11.29
C PHE A 325 22.86 -24.39 -10.04
N ASP A 326 23.96 -23.66 -10.18
CA ASP A 326 24.88 -23.39 -9.09
C ASP A 326 24.29 -22.48 -8.00
N LEU A 327 23.50 -21.49 -8.39
CA LEU A 327 23.03 -20.45 -7.47
C LEU A 327 21.56 -20.61 -7.07
N GLU A 328 20.66 -20.86 -8.02
CA GLU A 328 19.22 -20.98 -7.71
C GLU A 328 18.90 -22.30 -7.02
N TYR A 329 19.68 -23.35 -7.28
CA TYR A 329 19.43 -24.67 -6.70
C TYR A 329 20.50 -25.03 -5.67
N VAL A 330 21.78 -25.12 -6.06
CA VAL A 330 22.81 -25.63 -5.15
C VAL A 330 23.07 -24.69 -3.97
N ALA A 331 23.26 -23.38 -4.21
CA ALA A 331 23.47 -22.42 -3.12
C ALA A 331 22.22 -22.28 -2.22
N HIS A 332 21.02 -22.35 -2.81
CA HIS A 332 19.74 -22.31 -2.10
C HIS A 332 19.57 -23.50 -1.13
N GLU A 333 19.71 -24.74 -1.64
CA GLU A 333 19.57 -25.94 -0.82
C GLU A 333 20.67 -26.03 0.26
N LEU A 334 21.89 -25.60 -0.07
CA LEU A 334 22.95 -25.48 0.94
C LEU A 334 22.59 -24.42 1.99
N GLY A 335 22.00 -23.28 1.60
CA GLY A 335 21.49 -22.25 2.51
C GLY A 335 20.54 -22.83 3.56
N HIS A 336 19.59 -23.67 3.14
CA HIS A 336 18.74 -24.42 4.06
C HIS A 336 19.53 -25.39 4.95
N GLN A 337 20.46 -26.19 4.40
CA GLN A 337 21.28 -27.08 5.22
C GLN A 337 22.05 -26.32 6.31
N PHE A 338 22.42 -25.07 6.06
CA PHE A 338 23.09 -24.16 7.01
C PHE A 338 22.13 -23.36 7.91
N GLY A 339 20.82 -23.47 7.74
CA GLY A 339 19.83 -22.95 8.70
C GLY A 339 18.94 -21.80 8.21
N ALA A 340 19.07 -21.35 6.96
CA ALA A 340 18.20 -20.30 6.43
C ALA A 340 16.80 -20.84 6.07
N ASN A 341 15.76 -20.06 6.34
CA ASN A 341 14.41 -20.24 5.79
C ASN A 341 14.25 -19.42 4.51
N HIS A 342 13.12 -19.56 3.82
CA HIS A 342 12.83 -18.70 2.67
C HIS A 342 12.53 -17.27 3.10
N SER A 343 12.99 -16.31 2.29
CA SER A 343 12.81 -14.87 2.52
C SER A 343 11.62 -14.29 1.78
N TRP A 344 11.06 -15.00 0.78
CA TRP A 344 9.94 -14.53 -0.03
C TRP A 344 8.64 -14.43 0.77
N SER A 345 7.66 -13.66 0.26
CA SER A 345 6.43 -13.32 0.98
C SER A 345 5.13 -13.62 0.22
N PHE A 346 5.15 -14.36 -0.89
CA PHE A 346 3.91 -14.63 -1.64
C PHE A 346 2.98 -15.66 -1.00
N GLU A 347 3.48 -16.47 -0.04
CA GLU A 347 2.72 -17.37 0.83
C GLU A 347 3.39 -17.44 2.22
N SER A 348 2.80 -18.13 3.20
CA SER A 348 3.38 -18.21 4.55
C SER A 348 4.11 -19.52 4.79
N GLU A 349 5.33 -19.43 5.34
CA GLU A 349 6.01 -20.55 6.00
C GLU A 349 5.92 -20.47 7.54
N GLY A 350 5.40 -19.36 8.07
CA GLY A 350 5.29 -19.15 9.52
C GLY A 350 6.63 -18.99 10.26
N THR A 351 7.72 -18.72 9.54
CA THR A 351 9.09 -18.63 10.09
C THR A 351 9.47 -17.22 10.54
N LEU A 352 8.56 -16.25 10.35
CA LEU A 352 8.73 -14.82 10.69
C LEU A 352 9.82 -14.10 9.88
N VAL A 353 10.28 -14.68 8.78
CA VAL A 353 11.30 -14.09 7.90
C VAL A 353 10.83 -13.93 6.44
N GLN A 354 9.52 -13.96 6.21
CA GLN A 354 8.89 -13.60 4.93
C GLN A 354 8.97 -12.08 4.75
N THR A 355 10.14 -11.58 4.31
CA THR A 355 10.49 -10.15 4.30
C THR A 355 10.78 -9.59 2.91
N GLU A 356 10.80 -10.41 1.86
CA GLU A 356 10.91 -9.94 0.49
C GLU A 356 9.55 -10.04 -0.22
N PRO A 357 9.03 -8.94 -0.80
CA PRO A 357 7.71 -8.96 -1.42
C PRO A 357 7.64 -9.97 -2.57
N GLY A 358 6.47 -10.54 -2.82
CA GLY A 358 6.26 -11.51 -3.89
C GLY A 358 7.20 -12.72 -3.76
N SER A 359 7.83 -13.10 -4.87
CA SER A 359 8.82 -14.17 -4.94
C SER A 359 10.14 -13.87 -4.26
N GLY A 360 10.39 -12.63 -3.83
CA GLY A 360 11.75 -12.16 -3.52
C GLY A 360 12.73 -12.26 -4.70
N SER A 361 13.98 -11.90 -4.44
CA SER A 361 15.05 -11.90 -5.44
C SER A 361 16.41 -12.37 -4.91
N THR A 362 16.60 -12.57 -3.61
CA THR A 362 17.86 -13.12 -3.08
C THR A 362 17.94 -14.65 -3.25
N ILE A 363 19.06 -15.27 -2.84
CA ILE A 363 19.28 -16.71 -2.96
C ILE A 363 18.18 -17.55 -2.29
N MET A 364 17.63 -17.09 -1.16
CA MET A 364 16.53 -17.78 -0.47
C MET A 364 15.13 -17.33 -0.95
N GLY A 365 15.08 -16.56 -2.05
CA GLY A 365 13.88 -16.21 -2.80
C GLY A 365 13.57 -17.23 -3.90
N TYR A 366 12.43 -17.05 -4.56
CA TYR A 366 11.87 -17.86 -5.65
C TYR A 366 11.72 -17.05 -6.95
N ALA A 367 12.70 -16.20 -7.25
CA ALA A 367 12.67 -15.37 -8.44
C ALA A 367 12.48 -16.21 -9.71
N GLY A 368 11.44 -15.88 -10.48
CA GLY A 368 11.11 -16.54 -11.74
C GLY A 368 10.12 -17.70 -11.63
N VAL A 369 9.80 -18.20 -10.43
CA VAL A 369 9.03 -19.45 -10.26
C VAL A 369 7.67 -19.28 -9.55
N ALA A 370 7.32 -18.07 -9.10
CA ALA A 370 6.10 -17.77 -8.34
C ALA A 370 4.95 -17.17 -9.19
N GLY A 371 4.95 -17.41 -10.51
CA GLY A 371 3.90 -16.94 -11.43
C GLY A 371 3.70 -15.42 -11.41
N ILE A 372 2.51 -14.95 -11.05
CA ILE A 372 2.19 -13.50 -11.02
C ILE A 372 2.98 -12.76 -9.94
N ASN A 373 3.45 -13.48 -8.92
CA ASN A 373 4.16 -12.90 -7.79
C ASN A 373 5.67 -12.75 -8.05
N ASN A 374 6.15 -13.11 -9.25
CA ASN A 374 7.55 -12.96 -9.61
C ASN A 374 7.99 -11.49 -9.56
N VAL A 375 8.95 -11.20 -8.67
CA VAL A 375 9.60 -9.88 -8.58
C VAL A 375 10.58 -9.68 -9.71
N ALA A 376 11.40 -10.70 -9.93
CA ALA A 376 12.40 -10.78 -10.98
C ALA A 376 12.27 -12.12 -11.71
N THR A 377 12.86 -12.22 -12.89
CA THR A 377 12.89 -13.48 -13.67
C THR A 377 13.98 -14.45 -13.22
N ASN A 378 15.01 -13.96 -12.53
CA ASN A 378 16.11 -14.77 -11.99
C ASN A 378 16.55 -14.21 -10.64
N GLY A 379 17.14 -15.06 -9.79
CA GLY A 379 17.71 -14.67 -8.51
C GLY A 379 18.99 -13.86 -8.64
N ASP A 380 19.24 -13.05 -7.63
CA ASP A 380 20.46 -12.29 -7.44
C ASP A 380 21.42 -13.02 -6.51
N ASN A 381 22.72 -12.84 -6.75
CA ASN A 381 23.78 -13.68 -6.19
C ASN A 381 24.24 -13.23 -4.79
N TYR A 382 23.33 -13.07 -3.84
CA TYR A 382 23.65 -12.71 -2.46
C TYR A 382 22.56 -13.22 -1.49
N PHE A 383 22.91 -13.34 -0.21
CA PHE A 383 21.96 -13.65 0.85
C PHE A 383 21.32 -12.37 1.41
N HIS A 384 20.02 -12.44 1.66
CA HIS A 384 19.28 -11.44 2.42
C HIS A 384 19.79 -11.39 3.87
N TYR A 385 19.70 -10.22 4.53
CA TYR A 385 20.04 -10.04 5.95
C TYR A 385 19.57 -11.19 6.85
N ASN A 386 18.27 -11.53 6.79
CA ASN A 386 17.68 -12.59 7.62
C ASN A 386 18.32 -13.96 7.37
N SER A 387 18.69 -14.29 6.13
CA SER A 387 19.35 -15.56 5.81
C SER A 387 20.75 -15.61 6.40
N ILE A 388 21.49 -14.49 6.37
CA ILE A 388 22.81 -14.39 7.00
C ILE A 388 22.68 -14.56 8.52
N ASP A 389 21.78 -13.82 9.16
CA ASP A 389 21.56 -13.90 10.62
C ASP A 389 21.18 -15.32 11.06
N GLN A 390 20.21 -15.96 10.38
CA GLN A 390 19.80 -17.33 10.67
C GLN A 390 20.94 -18.35 10.55
N ILE A 391 21.74 -18.26 9.49
CA ILE A 391 22.90 -19.14 9.30
C ILE A 391 23.92 -18.90 10.41
N GLN A 392 24.20 -17.65 10.76
CA GLN A 392 25.18 -17.34 11.82
C GLN A 392 24.70 -17.81 13.20
N GLU A 393 23.41 -17.67 13.52
CA GLU A 393 22.83 -18.24 14.73
C GLU A 393 22.93 -19.76 14.76
N TYR A 394 22.63 -20.43 13.64
CA TYR A 394 22.79 -21.87 13.55
C TYR A 394 24.26 -22.30 13.72
N LEU A 395 25.21 -21.60 13.10
CA LEU A 395 26.64 -21.86 13.23
C LEU A 395 27.13 -21.77 14.69
N LYS A 396 26.52 -20.93 15.53
CA LYS A 396 26.83 -20.85 16.98
C LYS A 396 26.40 -22.11 17.73
N THR A 397 25.48 -22.91 17.19
CA THR A 397 24.97 -24.14 17.83
C THR A 397 25.81 -25.38 17.52
N ILE A 398 26.63 -25.35 16.47
CA ILE A 398 27.44 -26.48 16.00
C ILE A 398 28.93 -26.27 16.28
N SER A 399 29.70 -27.35 16.36
CA SER A 399 31.13 -27.31 16.70
C SER A 399 32.06 -28.03 15.70
N CYS A 400 31.52 -28.44 14.56
CA CYS A 400 32.25 -29.11 13.49
C CYS A 400 32.86 -28.11 12.51
N GLY A 401 33.51 -28.62 11.45
CA GLY A 401 34.29 -27.79 10.55
C GLY A 401 35.62 -27.36 11.18
N VAL A 402 36.47 -26.74 10.38
CA VAL A 402 37.77 -26.22 10.80
C VAL A 402 37.75 -24.71 10.69
N THR A 403 37.99 -24.00 11.78
CA THR A 403 38.16 -22.55 11.77
C THR A 403 39.60 -22.20 11.45
N GLU A 404 39.79 -21.31 10.47
CA GLU A 404 41.08 -20.72 10.14
C GLU A 404 41.02 -19.21 10.42
N PRO A 405 41.92 -18.66 11.25
CA PRO A 405 41.94 -17.22 11.49
C PRO A 405 42.34 -16.47 10.22
N ILE A 406 41.64 -15.39 9.92
CA ILE A 406 41.96 -14.48 8.83
C ILE A 406 42.49 -13.16 9.40
N ALA A 407 43.31 -12.45 8.62
CA ALA A 407 43.87 -11.17 9.03
C ALA A 407 42.89 -9.99 8.84
N ASN A 408 41.87 -10.21 8.03
CA ASN A 408 40.83 -9.26 7.66
C ASN A 408 39.96 -8.91 8.88
N ARG A 409 39.64 -7.63 9.05
CA ARG A 409 38.87 -7.10 10.18
C ARG A 409 37.45 -6.72 9.73
N PRO A 410 36.44 -6.85 10.62
CA PRO A 410 35.09 -6.47 10.27
C PRO A 410 34.94 -4.96 10.08
N PRO A 411 34.07 -4.52 9.15
CA PRO A 411 33.76 -3.12 8.96
C PRO A 411 33.07 -2.53 10.20
N GLY A 412 33.41 -1.29 10.54
CA GLY A 412 32.78 -0.53 11.62
C GLY A 412 31.67 0.37 11.08
N ILE A 413 30.46 0.26 11.64
CA ILE A 413 29.30 1.08 11.27
C ILE A 413 29.07 2.14 12.34
N VAL A 414 28.80 3.39 11.91
CA VAL A 414 28.21 4.41 12.78
C VAL A 414 26.70 4.20 12.77
N PRO A 415 26.05 3.94 13.92
CA PRO A 415 24.61 3.70 13.97
C PRO A 415 23.82 4.81 13.28
N THR A 416 22.90 4.43 12.41
CA THR A 416 22.16 5.36 11.56
C THR A 416 21.08 6.11 12.35
N GLY A 417 20.53 5.45 13.38
CA GLY A 417 19.42 5.97 14.18
C GLY A 417 18.04 5.66 13.60
N ASN A 418 16.99 5.90 14.37
CA ASN A 418 15.59 5.71 13.97
C ASN A 418 14.96 7.03 13.54
N PHE A 419 13.96 6.97 12.65
CA PHE A 419 13.34 8.16 12.06
C PHE A 419 11.82 8.11 12.12
N ILE A 420 11.20 9.27 12.26
CA ILE A 420 9.75 9.46 12.08
C ILE A 420 9.56 10.30 10.83
N ILE A 421 8.75 9.80 9.89
CA ILE A 421 8.56 10.42 8.57
C ILE A 421 7.06 10.65 8.27
N PRO A 422 6.73 11.66 7.44
CA PRO A 422 5.36 11.87 6.99
C PRO A 422 4.88 10.76 6.04
N LYS A 423 3.58 10.42 6.08
CA LYS A 423 3.01 9.45 5.12
C LYS A 423 3.11 9.92 3.68
N SER A 424 3.06 8.97 2.76
CA SER A 424 3.08 9.20 1.30
C SER A 424 4.25 10.06 0.82
N THR A 425 5.42 9.95 1.45
CA THR A 425 6.60 10.78 1.20
C THR A 425 7.83 9.90 0.93
N ALA A 426 8.64 10.32 -0.04
CA ALA A 426 9.89 9.62 -0.37
C ALA A 426 10.97 9.90 0.69
N PHE A 427 11.92 8.97 0.84
CA PHE A 427 13.03 9.14 1.77
C PHE A 427 14.30 8.47 1.27
N ALA A 428 15.44 8.76 1.89
CA ALA A 428 16.71 8.13 1.58
C ALA A 428 17.48 7.76 2.86
N LEU A 429 17.91 6.50 2.96
CA LEU A 429 18.78 6.04 4.04
C LEU A 429 20.23 6.08 3.57
N THR A 430 21.13 6.60 4.41
CA THR A 430 22.55 6.72 4.10
C THR A 430 23.37 6.10 5.22
N ALA A 431 24.19 5.10 4.87
CA ALA A 431 25.09 4.44 5.80
C ALA A 431 26.39 5.23 5.97
N THR A 432 26.99 5.16 7.15
CA THR A 432 28.37 5.60 7.38
C THR A 432 29.15 4.43 7.97
N ALA A 433 30.10 3.90 7.19
CA ALA A 433 30.96 2.80 7.61
C ALA A 433 32.42 3.06 7.26
N THR A 434 33.32 2.47 8.05
CA THR A 434 34.77 2.53 7.85
C THR A 434 35.38 1.15 8.02
N ASP A 435 36.43 0.87 7.28
CA ASP A 435 37.22 -0.35 7.42
C ASP A 435 38.67 -0.01 7.82
N GLU A 436 39.22 -0.78 8.75
CA GLU A 436 40.63 -0.64 9.12
C GLU A 436 41.55 -1.19 8.02
N ASP A 437 41.07 -2.14 7.22
CA ASP A 437 41.76 -2.71 6.08
C ASP A 437 41.51 -1.88 4.82
N THR A 438 42.32 -0.82 4.64
CA THR A 438 42.13 0.21 3.58
C THR A 438 42.15 -0.30 2.13
N ASN A 439 42.45 -1.58 1.90
CA ASN A 439 42.38 -2.17 0.56
C ASN A 439 40.99 -2.73 0.26
N ASP A 440 40.16 -2.96 1.27
CA ASP A 440 38.84 -3.56 1.12
C ASP A 440 37.82 -2.53 0.63
N ILE A 441 36.78 -3.03 -0.02
CA ILE A 441 35.80 -2.19 -0.70
C ILE A 441 34.46 -2.50 -0.11
N LEU A 442 33.94 -1.53 0.63
CA LEU A 442 32.65 -1.67 1.28
C LEU A 442 31.53 -1.60 0.24
N THR A 443 30.65 -2.59 0.29
CA THR A 443 29.34 -2.54 -0.39
C THR A 443 28.23 -2.55 0.64
N TYR A 444 27.18 -1.79 0.35
CA TYR A 444 26.05 -1.52 1.24
C TYR A 444 24.77 -2.11 0.65
N ASN A 445 23.97 -2.71 1.52
CA ASN A 445 22.63 -3.19 1.21
C ASN A 445 21.66 -2.67 2.26
N TRP A 446 20.60 -1.98 1.84
CA TRP A 446 19.49 -1.60 2.73
C TRP A 446 18.30 -2.48 2.38
N GLU A 447 17.77 -3.26 3.32
CA GLU A 447 16.71 -4.26 3.08
C GLU A 447 15.57 -4.04 4.07
N GLN A 448 14.32 -4.07 3.61
CA GLN A 448 13.20 -4.03 4.53
C GLN A 448 13.01 -5.42 5.15
N VAL A 449 12.85 -5.50 6.46
CA VAL A 449 12.80 -6.76 7.23
C VAL A 449 11.46 -6.97 7.95
N ASN A 450 10.41 -6.25 7.54
CA ASN A 450 9.06 -6.48 8.05
C ASN A 450 8.50 -7.81 7.52
N ASN A 451 8.17 -8.72 8.42
CA ASN A 451 7.51 -9.97 8.09
C ASN A 451 6.05 -9.73 7.64
N GLY A 452 5.60 -10.50 6.65
CA GLY A 452 4.19 -10.56 6.26
C GLY A 452 4.00 -11.09 4.85
N ILE A 453 2.74 -11.39 4.50
CA ILE A 453 2.39 -11.93 3.18
C ILE A 453 2.09 -10.81 2.20
N VAL A 454 2.93 -10.70 1.19
CA VAL A 454 2.88 -9.65 0.17
C VAL A 454 2.88 -10.31 -1.20
N THR A 455 1.69 -10.43 -1.79
CA THR A 455 1.48 -10.89 -3.16
C THR A 455 1.44 -9.70 -4.10
N SER A 456 1.49 -9.94 -5.42
CA SER A 456 1.24 -8.88 -6.41
C SER A 456 -0.09 -8.16 -6.12
N ASN A 457 -1.16 -8.92 -5.81
CA ASN A 457 -2.49 -8.35 -5.57
C ASN A 457 -2.62 -7.57 -4.25
N SER A 458 -1.82 -7.90 -3.22
CA SER A 458 -1.85 -7.20 -1.93
C SER A 458 -0.82 -6.07 -1.81
N PHE A 459 0.16 -6.02 -2.71
CA PHE A 459 1.17 -4.98 -2.74
C PHE A 459 0.56 -3.60 -3.04
N GLY A 460 0.80 -2.63 -2.16
CA GLY A 460 0.25 -1.29 -2.30
C GLY A 460 0.64 -0.33 -1.16
N PRO A 461 0.39 0.97 -1.32
CA PRO A 461 0.74 1.99 -0.32
C PRO A 461 -0.08 1.86 0.97
N THR A 462 -1.26 1.23 0.91
CA THR A 462 -2.14 0.96 2.05
C THR A 462 -1.86 -0.38 2.72
N ASN A 463 -0.81 -1.09 2.31
CA ASN A 463 -0.45 -2.36 2.91
C ASN A 463 -0.10 -2.17 4.40
N LEU A 464 -0.71 -2.98 5.28
CA LEU A 464 -0.60 -2.84 6.74
C LEU A 464 0.52 -3.71 7.34
N SER A 465 1.00 -4.73 6.64
CA SER A 465 2.08 -5.63 7.10
C SER A 465 3.05 -5.97 5.95
N GLY A 466 4.13 -6.71 6.22
CA GLY A 466 5.10 -7.12 5.20
C GLY A 466 5.90 -6.00 4.52
N ALA A 467 6.72 -6.36 3.55
CA ALA A 467 7.62 -5.44 2.86
C ALA A 467 6.95 -4.64 1.72
N ASN A 468 7.24 -3.35 1.70
CA ASN A 468 6.89 -2.38 0.65
C ASN A 468 8.05 -2.14 -0.33
N PHE A 469 9.26 -2.62 -0.03
CA PHE A 469 10.44 -2.41 -0.86
C PHE A 469 11.17 -3.73 -1.09
N ARG A 470 11.39 -4.10 -2.36
CA ARG A 470 12.22 -5.26 -2.71
C ARG A 470 13.66 -5.13 -2.21
N SER A 471 14.35 -6.26 -2.04
CA SER A 471 15.80 -6.23 -1.90
C SER A 471 16.48 -5.90 -3.26
N LEU A 472 17.63 -5.25 -3.20
CA LEU A 472 18.46 -4.85 -4.33
C LEU A 472 19.91 -5.22 -4.03
N LYS A 473 20.71 -5.48 -5.07
CA LYS A 473 22.11 -5.91 -4.96
C LYS A 473 22.95 -4.96 -4.09
N PRO A 474 23.97 -5.48 -3.39
CA PRO A 474 24.96 -4.65 -2.72
C PRO A 474 25.67 -3.72 -3.71
N THR A 475 25.88 -2.46 -3.32
CA THR A 475 26.59 -1.47 -4.16
C THR A 475 27.58 -0.64 -3.34
N VAL A 476 28.56 -0.01 -3.97
CA VAL A 476 29.44 0.98 -3.30
C VAL A 476 28.73 2.27 -2.86
N ASN A 477 27.49 2.49 -3.30
CA ASN A 477 26.72 3.65 -2.87
C ASN A 477 26.10 3.39 -1.50
N ALA A 478 26.51 4.18 -0.51
CA ALA A 478 26.00 4.08 0.85
C ALA A 478 24.56 4.59 1.02
N THR A 479 24.05 5.35 0.03
CA THR A 479 22.70 5.91 0.02
C THR A 479 21.75 5.11 -0.86
N ARG A 480 20.60 4.68 -0.30
CA ARG A 480 19.47 4.12 -1.05
C ARG A 480 18.23 5.02 -0.92
N TYR A 481 17.57 5.26 -2.04
CA TYR A 481 16.30 6.00 -2.12
C TYR A 481 15.10 5.05 -2.08
N PHE A 482 14.02 5.50 -1.46
CA PHE A 482 12.78 4.76 -1.28
C PHE A 482 11.57 5.60 -1.73
N PRO A 483 10.92 5.25 -2.86
CA PRO A 483 11.35 4.26 -3.86
C PRO A 483 12.63 4.72 -4.59
N MET A 484 13.13 3.90 -5.51
CA MET A 484 14.33 4.21 -6.30
C MET A 484 14.24 5.58 -6.97
N ILE A 485 15.38 6.25 -7.11
CA ILE A 485 15.44 7.65 -7.55
C ILE A 485 14.74 7.91 -8.89
N SER A 486 14.76 6.96 -9.83
CA SER A 486 14.03 7.09 -11.10
C SER A 486 12.51 7.13 -10.94
N SER A 487 11.96 6.44 -9.93
CA SER A 487 10.54 6.49 -9.58
C SER A 487 10.19 7.84 -8.95
N ILE A 488 11.06 8.36 -8.08
CA ILE A 488 10.91 9.70 -7.49
C ILE A 488 10.92 10.77 -8.60
N LEU A 489 11.89 10.72 -9.51
CA LEU A 489 12.04 11.68 -10.62
C LEU A 489 10.87 11.65 -11.62
N SER A 490 10.16 10.53 -11.70
CA SER A 490 8.95 10.38 -12.53
C SER A 490 7.65 10.66 -11.77
N GLY A 491 7.71 11.01 -10.49
CA GLY A 491 6.54 11.27 -9.64
C GLY A 491 5.78 10.00 -9.22
N ASN A 492 6.31 8.81 -9.52
CA ASN A 492 5.68 7.52 -9.25
C ASN A 492 6.09 6.99 -7.86
N LEU A 493 5.64 7.65 -6.79
CA LEU A 493 6.00 7.27 -5.42
C LEU A 493 5.30 5.99 -4.93
N THR A 494 4.15 5.67 -5.51
CA THR A 494 3.31 4.55 -5.11
C THR A 494 3.14 3.55 -6.25
N GLN A 495 3.08 2.26 -5.92
CA GLN A 495 2.82 1.18 -6.87
C GLN A 495 1.83 0.19 -6.27
N THR A 496 0.97 -0.37 -7.12
CA THR A 496 -0.02 -1.41 -6.76
C THR A 496 -0.07 -2.46 -7.86
N ASN A 497 -0.34 -3.72 -7.52
CA ASN A 497 -0.44 -4.82 -8.50
C ASN A 497 0.79 -4.90 -9.45
N PRO A 498 2.02 -4.94 -8.91
CA PRO A 498 3.23 -4.99 -9.73
C PRO A 498 3.31 -6.29 -10.54
N ASN A 499 3.87 -6.19 -11.74
CA ASN A 499 4.21 -7.33 -12.59
C ASN A 499 5.69 -7.68 -12.45
N VAL A 500 6.12 -8.79 -13.05
CA VAL A 500 7.55 -9.15 -13.14
C VAL A 500 8.40 -8.00 -13.68
N ASN A 501 9.54 -7.75 -13.03
CA ASN A 501 10.47 -6.66 -13.31
C ASN A 501 9.91 -5.24 -13.15
N SER A 502 8.75 -5.09 -12.52
CA SER A 502 8.36 -3.79 -11.94
C SER A 502 9.34 -3.43 -10.81
N THR A 503 9.27 -2.20 -10.33
CA THR A 503 10.14 -1.75 -9.23
C THR A 503 9.90 -2.53 -7.94
N TRP A 504 8.66 -2.96 -7.65
CA TRP A 504 8.26 -3.58 -6.38
C TRP A 504 8.65 -2.71 -5.18
N GLU A 505 8.35 -1.42 -5.30
CA GLU A 505 8.66 -0.39 -4.32
C GLU A 505 7.51 0.62 -4.22
N THR A 506 7.04 0.90 -3.01
CA THR A 506 5.98 1.89 -2.76
C THR A 506 6.17 2.59 -1.41
N VAL A 507 5.96 3.90 -1.35
CA VAL A 507 5.82 4.59 -0.05
C VAL A 507 4.53 4.15 0.64
N SER A 508 4.48 4.22 1.97
CA SER A 508 3.26 3.91 2.74
C SER A 508 2.36 5.14 2.87
N SER A 509 1.05 4.97 2.62
CA SER A 509 0.02 6.00 2.80
C SER A 509 -0.76 5.85 4.10
N VAL A 510 -0.36 4.89 4.95
CA VAL A 510 -0.96 4.57 6.25
C VAL A 510 0.12 4.61 7.31
N ALA A 511 -0.25 4.88 8.56
CA ALA A 511 0.71 4.82 9.66
C ALA A 511 1.16 3.38 9.90
N ARG A 512 2.48 3.17 10.00
CA ARG A 512 3.11 1.89 10.34
C ARG A 512 4.60 2.07 10.57
N ASP A 513 5.19 1.11 11.29
CA ASP A 513 6.64 0.99 11.40
C ASP A 513 7.18 0.22 10.18
N LEU A 514 8.26 0.75 9.59
CA LEU A 514 9.04 0.11 8.54
C LEU A 514 10.42 -0.22 9.12
N ASP A 515 10.74 -1.50 9.22
CA ASP A 515 12.00 -1.96 9.79
C ASP A 515 12.97 -2.27 8.65
N PHE A 516 14.16 -1.69 8.72
CA PHE A 516 15.22 -1.86 7.73
C PHE A 516 16.48 -2.47 8.38
N ALA A 517 17.15 -3.33 7.63
CA ALA A 517 18.50 -3.79 7.92
C ALA A 517 19.49 -3.19 6.93
N LEU A 518 20.55 -2.58 7.46
CA LEU A 518 21.77 -2.28 6.72
C LEU A 518 22.69 -3.50 6.81
N THR A 519 23.19 -3.97 5.69
CA THR A 519 24.24 -5.00 5.60
C THR A 519 25.46 -4.40 4.89
N VAL A 520 26.60 -4.32 5.58
CA VAL A 520 27.88 -3.82 5.05
C VAL A 520 28.85 -4.96 4.89
N ARG A 521 29.32 -5.18 3.67
CA ARG A 521 30.30 -6.24 3.32
C ARG A 521 31.63 -5.60 2.96
N ASP A 522 32.72 -6.10 3.52
CA ASP A 522 34.08 -5.63 3.19
C ASP A 522 34.62 -6.15 1.85
N ASN A 523 34.03 -7.25 1.37
CA ASN A 523 34.43 -7.95 0.15
C ASN A 523 35.90 -8.42 0.13
N ALA A 524 36.46 -8.71 1.30
CA ALA A 524 37.86 -9.09 1.44
C ALA A 524 38.18 -10.45 0.79
N VAL A 525 39.35 -10.55 0.15
CA VAL A 525 39.75 -11.76 -0.58
C VAL A 525 40.26 -12.84 0.38
N GLY A 526 39.48 -13.91 0.56
CA GLY A 526 39.82 -15.05 1.42
C GLY A 526 38.96 -15.20 2.66
N GLY A 527 37.81 -14.55 2.69
CA GLY A 527 36.83 -14.56 3.79
C GLY A 527 36.42 -13.14 4.08
N GLY A 528 35.21 -12.77 3.67
CA GLY A 528 34.63 -11.47 3.99
C GLY A 528 34.18 -11.42 5.44
N GLN A 529 34.08 -10.20 5.96
CA GLN A 529 33.38 -9.90 7.20
C GLN A 529 32.17 -9.00 6.88
N VAL A 530 31.12 -9.16 7.68
CA VAL A 530 29.82 -8.54 7.44
C VAL A 530 29.32 -7.93 8.73
N ALA A 531 29.05 -6.63 8.69
CA ALA A 531 28.43 -5.89 9.79
C ALA A 531 27.00 -5.48 9.43
N SER A 532 26.16 -5.26 10.44
CA SER A 532 24.79 -4.82 10.24
C SER A 532 24.35 -3.71 11.20
N ASP A 533 23.32 -2.97 10.78
CA ASP A 533 22.58 -2.02 11.62
C ASP A 533 21.09 -2.18 11.38
N LEU A 534 20.26 -2.02 12.42
CA LEU A 534 18.80 -2.10 12.32
C LEU A 534 18.22 -0.72 12.53
N VAL A 535 17.42 -0.27 11.56
CA VAL A 535 16.86 1.08 11.49
C VAL A 535 15.36 1.00 11.39
N GLN A 536 14.66 1.63 12.33
CA GLN A 536 13.21 1.78 12.27
C GLN A 536 12.83 3.14 11.66
N VAL A 537 11.95 3.11 10.67
CA VAL A 537 11.33 4.28 10.04
C VAL A 537 9.83 4.23 10.31
N ARG A 538 9.37 5.07 11.24
CA ARG A 538 7.95 5.18 11.61
C ARG A 538 7.22 6.16 10.70
N VAL A 539 6.22 5.67 9.98
CA VAL A 539 5.30 6.50 9.19
C VAL A 539 4.11 6.89 10.05
N ILE A 540 3.75 8.18 10.07
CA ILE A 540 2.67 8.71 10.92
C ILE A 540 1.53 9.32 10.12
N ASN A 541 0.33 9.41 10.72
CA ASN A 541 -0.86 9.93 10.05
C ASN A 541 -1.02 11.45 10.16
N GLU A 542 -0.39 12.05 11.18
CA GLU A 542 -0.52 13.45 11.58
C GLU A 542 0.26 14.42 10.68
N ALA A 543 1.14 13.88 9.83
CA ALA A 543 1.98 14.64 8.90
C ALA A 543 2.03 14.00 7.50
N GLY A 544 2.22 14.85 6.49
CA GLY A 544 2.37 14.44 5.09
C GLY A 544 1.11 14.57 4.23
N PRO A 545 1.27 14.46 2.90
CA PRO A 545 2.54 14.22 2.18
C PRO A 545 3.43 15.47 2.09
N PHE A 546 4.75 15.31 2.19
CA PHE A 546 5.71 16.38 1.93
C PHE A 546 6.02 16.45 0.43
N ARG A 547 5.80 17.61 -0.21
CA ARG A 547 5.82 17.75 -1.68
C ARG A 547 6.39 19.09 -2.12
N VAL A 548 7.19 19.09 -3.20
CA VAL A 548 7.56 20.33 -3.91
C VAL A 548 6.46 20.67 -4.91
N SER A 549 5.88 21.86 -4.79
CA SER A 549 4.76 22.33 -5.62
C SER A 549 5.18 23.32 -6.71
N SER A 550 6.39 23.89 -6.62
CA SER A 550 6.98 24.73 -7.67
C SER A 550 7.56 23.88 -8.83
N GLN A 551 7.79 24.51 -9.99
CA GLN A 551 8.29 23.85 -11.21
C GLN A 551 7.46 22.60 -11.58
N ALA A 552 6.14 22.72 -11.48
CA ALA A 552 5.20 21.65 -11.79
C ALA A 552 5.04 21.39 -13.30
N THR A 553 5.50 22.32 -14.13
CA THR A 553 5.51 22.25 -15.60
C THR A 553 6.87 22.68 -16.14
N GLN A 554 7.14 22.39 -17.42
CA GLN A 554 8.39 22.80 -18.04
C GLN A 554 8.56 24.33 -18.02
N GLU A 555 9.64 24.78 -17.36
CA GLU A 555 9.99 26.21 -17.29
C GLU A 555 11.34 26.50 -17.96
N LEU A 556 11.58 27.77 -18.26
CA LEU A 556 12.80 28.26 -18.88
C LEU A 556 13.43 29.33 -17.98
N TYR A 557 14.58 29.01 -17.39
CA TYR A 557 15.33 29.91 -16.52
C TYR A 557 16.64 30.33 -17.16
N SER A 558 16.99 31.59 -16.99
CA SER A 558 18.31 32.08 -17.41
C SER A 558 19.31 31.85 -16.29
N ALA A 559 20.51 31.37 -16.60
CA ALA A 559 21.59 31.31 -15.63
C ALA A 559 21.76 32.66 -14.88
N GLY A 560 21.89 32.59 -13.56
CA GLY A 560 21.95 33.76 -12.68
C GLY A 560 20.61 34.43 -12.37
N SER A 561 19.46 33.88 -12.80
CA SER A 561 18.16 34.38 -12.35
C SER A 561 17.78 33.80 -10.99
N VAL A 562 17.13 34.61 -10.16
CA VAL A 562 16.55 34.16 -8.88
C VAL A 562 15.19 33.52 -9.14
N GLN A 563 14.94 32.34 -8.57
CA GLN A 563 13.69 31.60 -8.69
C GLN A 563 13.17 31.20 -7.31
N GLU A 564 11.85 31.10 -7.15
CA GLU A 564 11.24 30.63 -5.91
C GLU A 564 10.99 29.11 -5.98
N VAL A 565 11.37 28.42 -4.90
CA VAL A 565 11.00 27.02 -4.65
C VAL A 565 9.93 27.02 -3.57
N VAL A 566 8.83 26.32 -3.82
CA VAL A 566 7.69 26.22 -2.91
C VAL A 566 7.43 24.74 -2.61
N TRP A 567 7.22 24.42 -1.34
CA TRP A 567 6.89 23.06 -0.89
C TRP A 567 5.82 23.06 0.19
N GLU A 568 5.13 21.94 0.33
CA GLU A 568 4.14 21.70 1.38
C GLU A 568 4.86 21.19 2.64
N VAL A 569 4.90 22.02 3.69
CA VAL A 569 5.52 21.65 4.98
C VAL A 569 4.81 20.45 5.64
N ALA A 570 3.49 20.36 5.48
CA ALA A 570 2.67 19.21 5.88
C ALA A 570 2.93 18.69 7.32
N ASN A 571 3.02 19.62 8.30
CA ASN A 571 3.31 19.36 9.72
C ASN A 571 4.67 18.69 10.00
N THR A 572 5.58 18.60 9.03
CA THR A 572 6.89 17.97 9.24
C THR A 572 7.81 18.76 10.17
N ASN A 573 7.58 20.06 10.31
CA ASN A 573 8.29 20.94 11.23
C ASN A 573 7.74 20.91 12.67
N GLN A 574 6.77 20.05 12.97
CA GLN A 574 6.18 19.88 14.29
C GLN A 574 6.57 18.52 14.87
N THR A 575 6.60 18.39 16.21
CA THR A 575 6.72 17.09 16.90
C THR A 575 5.62 16.14 16.42
N PRO A 576 5.90 14.84 16.17
CA PRO A 576 7.15 14.13 16.50
C PRO A 576 8.23 14.10 15.41
N ILE A 577 7.99 14.66 14.21
CA ILE A 577 8.99 14.69 13.13
C ILE A 577 10.05 15.77 13.38
N ASN A 578 9.62 16.97 13.77
CA ASN A 578 10.47 18.09 14.18
C ASN A 578 11.58 18.49 13.19
N ALA A 579 11.36 18.36 11.88
CA ALA A 579 12.32 18.77 10.86
C ALA A 579 12.29 20.30 10.67
N GLN A 580 13.13 21.01 11.42
CA GLN A 580 13.13 22.48 11.47
C GLN A 580 13.71 23.14 10.21
N LYS A 581 14.61 22.43 9.51
CA LYS A 581 15.36 22.94 8.36
C LYS A 581 15.37 21.96 7.20
N VAL A 582 15.54 22.50 6.00
CA VAL A 582 15.69 21.75 4.75
C VAL A 582 16.90 22.25 3.97
N ASP A 583 17.41 21.38 3.11
CA ASP A 583 18.44 21.68 2.12
C ASP A 583 17.82 21.55 0.71
N ILE A 584 18.22 22.44 -0.19
CA ILE A 584 17.72 22.51 -1.57
C ILE A 584 18.86 22.19 -2.52
N PHE A 585 18.71 21.13 -3.32
CA PHE A 585 19.70 20.66 -4.26
C PHE A 585 19.20 20.72 -5.71
N LEU A 586 20.13 20.94 -6.64
CA LEU A 586 19.94 20.83 -8.07
C LEU A 586 20.55 19.53 -8.59
N SER A 587 19.86 18.88 -9.52
CA SER A 587 20.44 17.96 -10.48
C SER A 587 20.23 18.49 -11.89
N THR A 588 21.27 18.41 -12.72
CA THR A 588 21.23 18.82 -14.14
C THR A 588 21.15 17.63 -15.10
N ASP A 589 21.26 16.41 -14.59
CA ASP A 589 21.17 15.16 -15.34
C ASP A 589 20.46 14.12 -14.45
N PRO A 590 19.36 13.50 -14.90
CA PRO A 590 18.65 12.50 -14.12
C PRO A 590 19.50 11.28 -13.74
N ASN A 591 20.64 11.05 -14.39
CA ASN A 591 21.57 9.97 -14.09
C ASN A 591 22.67 10.36 -13.07
N LEU A 592 22.72 11.63 -12.66
CA LEU A 592 23.67 12.13 -11.67
C LEU A 592 22.98 12.34 -10.31
N PRO A 593 23.70 12.13 -9.19
CA PRO A 593 23.17 12.41 -7.87
C PRO A 593 22.92 13.91 -7.68
N PHE A 594 21.89 14.24 -6.89
CA PHE A 594 21.64 15.60 -6.41
C PHE A 594 22.80 16.04 -5.53
N SER A 595 23.74 16.79 -6.11
CA SER A 595 25.03 17.13 -5.50
C SER A 595 25.38 18.60 -5.60
N ILE A 596 24.56 19.40 -6.31
CA ILE A 596 24.77 20.84 -6.45
C ILE A 596 23.87 21.54 -5.43
N PRO A 597 24.41 22.06 -4.31
CA PRO A 597 23.61 22.81 -3.34
C PRO A 597 23.16 24.14 -3.95
N LEU A 598 21.89 24.49 -3.73
CA LEU A 598 21.31 25.79 -4.08
C LEU A 598 21.07 26.63 -2.83
N ALA A 599 20.70 25.99 -1.72
CA ALA A 599 20.60 26.57 -0.39
C ALA A 599 20.67 25.45 0.66
N GLU A 600 21.28 25.71 1.81
CA GLU A 600 21.43 24.72 2.90
C GLU A 600 20.98 25.34 4.23
N GLY A 601 20.36 24.53 5.10
CA GLY A 601 19.92 24.93 6.44
C GLY A 601 18.80 25.97 6.45
N VAL A 602 17.97 26.02 5.42
CA VAL A 602 16.87 27.00 5.33
C VAL A 602 15.68 26.55 6.18
N PRO A 603 14.92 27.47 6.79
CA PRO A 603 13.74 27.10 7.59
C PRO A 603 12.73 26.26 6.78
N ASN A 604 12.18 25.22 7.40
CA ASN A 604 11.12 24.40 6.81
C ASN A 604 9.75 25.12 6.90
N ASP A 605 9.61 26.25 6.22
CA ASP A 605 8.43 27.13 6.26
C ASP A 605 7.61 27.16 4.96
N GLY A 606 8.05 26.40 3.95
CA GLY A 606 7.30 26.12 2.72
C GLY A 606 7.76 26.91 1.50
N ARG A 607 8.73 27.83 1.62
CA ARG A 607 9.27 28.54 0.45
C ARG A 607 10.69 29.05 0.65
N HIS A 608 11.45 29.15 -0.44
CA HIS A 608 12.77 29.76 -0.43
C HIS A 608 13.17 30.29 -1.81
N GLN A 609 13.97 31.36 -1.86
CA GLN A 609 14.52 31.88 -3.10
C GLN A 609 15.91 31.30 -3.37
N ILE A 610 16.12 30.81 -4.59
CA ILE A 610 17.39 30.21 -5.03
C ILE A 610 17.98 31.00 -6.21
N LEU A 611 19.29 30.99 -6.34
CA LEU A 611 19.98 31.50 -7.52
C LEU A 611 20.28 30.35 -8.49
N ILE A 612 19.81 30.45 -9.74
CA ILE A 612 20.07 29.40 -10.74
C ILE A 612 21.54 29.45 -11.18
N PRO A 613 22.32 28.36 -11.02
CA PRO A 613 23.74 28.34 -11.35
C PRO A 613 23.96 28.39 -12.86
N ALA A 614 25.17 28.78 -13.27
CA ALA A 614 25.57 28.88 -14.67
C ALA A 614 25.91 27.52 -15.31
N ILE A 615 25.03 26.53 -15.13
CA ILE A 615 25.20 25.16 -15.62
C ILE A 615 24.02 24.84 -16.56
N PRO A 616 24.21 25.01 -17.89
CA PRO A 616 23.14 24.78 -18.84
C PRO A 616 22.64 23.33 -18.80
N SER A 617 21.33 23.15 -18.77
CA SER A 617 20.69 21.84 -18.84
C SER A 617 19.25 21.99 -19.34
N SER A 618 18.72 20.96 -20.01
CA SER A 618 17.30 20.85 -20.36
C SER A 618 16.53 19.85 -19.49
N MET A 619 17.20 19.22 -18.52
CA MET A 619 16.69 18.14 -17.67
C MET A 619 16.93 18.46 -16.20
N ALA A 620 16.84 19.74 -15.83
CA ALA A 620 17.13 20.17 -14.47
C ALA A 620 15.97 19.83 -13.52
N ARG A 621 16.32 19.37 -12.30
CA ARG A 621 15.41 18.99 -11.22
C ARG A 621 15.89 19.61 -9.90
N ILE A 622 14.95 20.01 -9.05
CA ILE A 622 15.18 20.52 -7.70
C ILE A 622 14.66 19.50 -6.68
N MET A 623 15.49 19.18 -5.70
CA MET A 623 15.15 18.38 -4.54
C MET A 623 15.14 19.26 -3.29
N VAL A 624 14.10 19.11 -2.47
CA VAL A 624 14.04 19.64 -1.11
C VAL A 624 14.15 18.45 -0.16
N LYS A 625 15.16 18.44 0.71
CA LYS A 625 15.46 17.35 1.63
C LYS A 625 15.50 17.88 3.06
N ALA A 626 14.93 17.16 4.02
CA ALA A 626 15.09 17.52 5.43
C ALA A 626 16.56 17.41 5.87
N GLN A 627 17.05 18.37 6.65
CA GLN A 627 18.45 18.39 7.11
C GLN A 627 18.70 17.34 8.20
N ASP A 628 17.82 17.28 9.20
CA ASP A 628 17.95 16.38 10.37
C ASP A 628 17.02 15.14 10.27
N ASN A 629 16.49 14.85 9.08
CA ASN A 629 15.60 13.71 8.85
C ASN A 629 15.84 13.14 7.44
N ILE A 630 15.26 11.98 7.12
CA ILE A 630 15.55 11.21 5.90
C ILE A 630 14.57 11.48 4.75
N PHE A 631 13.46 12.19 5.00
CA PHE A 631 12.44 12.44 3.97
C PHE A 631 12.84 13.55 3.00
N LEU A 632 12.33 13.45 1.77
CA LEU A 632 12.62 14.37 0.68
C LEU A 632 11.47 14.46 -0.32
N ALA A 633 11.48 15.51 -1.14
CA ALA A 633 10.60 15.66 -2.28
C ALA A 633 11.35 16.29 -3.47
N VAL A 634 10.94 15.94 -4.68
CA VAL A 634 11.49 16.48 -5.94
C VAL A 634 10.38 17.13 -6.73
N ASN A 635 10.71 18.22 -7.43
CA ASN A 635 9.75 18.92 -8.29
C ASN A 635 9.26 18.04 -9.45
N ALA A 636 8.05 18.29 -9.95
CA ALA A 636 7.36 17.35 -10.83
C ALA A 636 7.82 17.37 -12.32
N SER A 637 8.42 18.46 -12.81
CA SER A 637 8.72 18.64 -14.24
C SER A 637 10.11 19.20 -14.53
N ASP A 638 10.67 18.88 -15.71
CA ASP A 638 12.03 19.33 -16.06
C ASP A 638 11.99 20.82 -16.29
N PHE A 639 13.06 21.52 -15.94
CA PHE A 639 13.22 22.89 -16.39
C PHE A 639 14.52 23.04 -17.15
N THR A 640 14.55 24.06 -17.99
CA THR A 640 15.68 24.35 -18.86
C THR A 640 16.44 25.55 -18.31
N ILE A 641 17.72 25.37 -18.03
CA ILE A 641 18.67 26.42 -17.70
C ILE A 641 19.35 26.86 -19.00
N VAL A 642 19.07 28.07 -19.46
CA VAL A 642 19.76 28.66 -20.62
C VAL A 642 21.02 29.42 -20.18
N PRO A 643 22.11 29.34 -20.95
CA PRO A 643 23.30 30.15 -20.69
C PRO A 643 22.98 31.64 -20.62
N SER A 644 23.73 32.37 -19.81
CA SER A 644 23.68 33.83 -19.71
C SER A 644 25.07 34.40 -19.98
N ASP A 645 25.15 35.53 -20.68
CA ASP A 645 26.43 36.16 -21.01
C ASP A 645 27.19 36.66 -19.77
N ILE A 646 26.44 37.09 -18.75
CA ILE A 646 26.96 37.45 -17.44
C ILE A 646 26.13 36.82 -16.32
N VAL A 647 26.78 36.48 -15.21
CA VAL A 647 26.15 35.96 -13.98
C VAL A 647 26.79 36.63 -12.77
N VAL A 648 25.95 37.10 -11.85
CA VAL A 648 26.36 37.62 -10.54
C VAL A 648 26.05 36.52 -9.53
N GLU A 649 27.08 35.78 -9.13
CA GLU A 649 26.95 34.55 -8.34
C GLU A 649 27.15 34.83 -6.85
N PHE A 650 26.07 34.64 -6.07
CA PHE A 650 26.08 34.68 -4.61
C PHE A 650 25.95 33.26 -4.05
N ASN A 651 26.56 33.01 -2.88
CA ASN A 651 26.43 31.72 -2.19
C ASN A 651 25.07 31.54 -1.51
N THR A 652 24.49 32.63 -1.02
CA THR A 652 23.13 32.69 -0.44
C THR A 652 22.49 34.02 -0.82
N LEU A 653 21.16 34.09 -0.76
CA LEU A 653 20.39 35.30 -1.03
C LEU A 653 19.85 35.96 0.25
N ASP A 654 19.84 35.24 1.36
CA ASP A 654 19.38 35.74 2.66
C ASP A 654 20.58 36.00 3.59
N TYR A 655 20.68 37.22 4.10
CA TYR A 655 21.74 37.66 5.01
C TYR A 655 21.15 38.31 6.25
N GLU A 656 21.77 38.07 7.39
CA GLU A 656 21.41 38.71 8.66
C GLU A 656 22.58 39.56 9.16
N VAL A 657 22.28 40.72 9.74
CA VAL A 657 23.28 41.60 10.35
C VAL A 657 22.70 42.28 11.57
N CYS A 658 23.54 42.48 12.58
CA CYS A 658 23.18 43.24 13.77
C CYS A 658 23.18 44.73 13.49
N GLN A 659 22.17 45.43 14.00
CA GLN A 659 22.14 46.88 13.92
C GLN A 659 23.41 47.48 14.56
N GLY A 660 24.15 48.28 13.78
CA GLY A 660 25.43 48.89 14.17
C GLY A 660 26.66 48.19 13.58
N ASP A 661 26.54 46.98 13.06
CA ASP A 661 27.61 46.26 12.36
C ASP A 661 27.52 46.43 10.85
N ASP A 662 28.65 46.35 10.17
CA ASP A 662 28.72 46.31 8.71
C ASP A 662 28.49 44.87 8.20
N LEU A 663 27.63 44.72 7.20
CA LEU A 663 27.43 43.44 6.50
C LEU A 663 28.28 43.43 5.22
N VAL A 664 29.21 42.48 5.12
CA VAL A 664 30.05 42.30 3.92
C VAL A 664 29.61 41.04 3.19
N VAL A 665 29.05 41.21 1.99
CA VAL A 665 28.56 40.10 1.16
C VAL A 665 29.47 39.90 -0.06
N PRO A 666 30.14 38.73 -0.18
CA PRO A 666 30.91 38.40 -1.37
C PRO A 666 30.03 37.86 -2.51
N PHE A 667 30.38 38.20 -3.74
CA PHE A 667 29.85 37.57 -4.95
C PHE A 667 30.93 37.46 -6.03
N ASN A 668 30.77 36.51 -6.95
CA ASN A 668 31.62 36.40 -8.13
C ASN A 668 30.89 36.92 -9.36
N TYR A 669 31.55 37.78 -10.12
CA TYR A 669 31.12 38.17 -11.46
C TYR A 669 31.74 37.23 -12.49
N ASN A 670 30.88 36.49 -13.19
CA ASN A 670 31.27 35.53 -14.21
C ASN A 670 30.76 35.96 -15.59
N THR A 671 31.57 35.77 -16.61
CA THR A 671 31.26 36.06 -18.02
C THR A 671 31.37 34.78 -18.84
N PHE A 672 30.41 34.55 -19.73
CA PHE A 672 30.37 33.39 -20.62
C PHE A 672 30.34 33.82 -22.09
N ASN A 673 30.37 32.86 -23.02
CA ASN A 673 30.24 33.11 -24.47
C ASN A 673 31.26 34.11 -25.08
N GLY A 674 32.39 34.34 -24.42
CA GLY A 674 33.37 35.34 -24.85
C GLY A 674 32.94 36.79 -24.62
N PHE A 675 31.95 37.02 -23.75
CA PHE A 675 31.49 38.34 -23.35
C PHE A 675 32.62 39.16 -22.73
N ASN A 676 32.74 40.43 -23.12
CA ASN A 676 33.88 41.29 -22.78
C ASN A 676 33.50 42.77 -22.56
N GLU A 677 32.22 43.06 -22.31
CA GLU A 677 31.77 44.40 -21.96
C GLU A 677 32.04 44.70 -20.47
N GLU A 678 32.28 45.96 -20.14
CA GLU A 678 32.40 46.41 -18.75
C GLU A 678 31.02 46.41 -18.08
N ALA A 679 30.88 45.67 -16.97
CA ALA A 679 29.72 45.71 -16.10
C ALA A 679 29.94 46.73 -14.98
N THR A 680 28.95 47.60 -14.76
CA THR A 680 28.90 48.52 -13.62
C THR A 680 27.95 47.98 -12.56
N PHE A 681 28.40 47.92 -11.31
CA PHE A 681 27.60 47.45 -10.17
C PHE A 681 26.89 48.60 -9.47
N SER A 682 25.63 48.39 -9.12
CA SER A 682 24.83 49.30 -8.31
C SER A 682 23.86 48.51 -7.42
N ALA A 683 23.18 49.18 -6.50
CA ALA A 683 22.14 48.58 -5.66
C ALA A 683 20.89 49.46 -5.64
N THR A 684 19.72 48.83 -5.58
CA THR A 684 18.41 49.49 -5.49
C THR A 684 17.55 48.85 -4.39
N GLY A 685 16.51 49.53 -3.92
CA GLY A 685 15.64 49.01 -2.84
C GLY A 685 16.19 49.18 -1.41
N ALA A 686 17.35 49.83 -1.26
CA ALA A 686 17.93 50.11 0.05
C ALA A 686 17.04 51.05 0.90
N PRO A 687 16.84 50.76 2.20
CA PRO A 687 16.13 51.66 3.10
C PRO A 687 16.90 52.97 3.31
N ALA A 688 16.18 54.04 3.65
CA ALA A 688 16.79 55.33 3.92
C ALA A 688 17.76 55.22 5.11
N GLY A 689 19.00 55.71 4.94
CA GLY A 689 20.05 55.66 5.96
C GLY A 689 21.10 54.57 5.71
N LEU A 690 20.80 53.52 4.93
CA LEU A 690 21.75 52.46 4.64
C LEU A 690 22.76 52.88 3.56
N ASN A 691 24.05 52.76 3.86
CA ASN A 691 25.13 53.03 2.92
C ASN A 691 25.61 51.73 2.24
N ILE A 692 25.78 51.75 0.92
CA ILE A 692 26.17 50.58 0.12
C ILE A 692 27.42 50.88 -0.70
N LEU A 693 28.47 50.09 -0.50
CA LEU A 693 29.75 50.25 -1.19
C LEU A 693 30.22 48.93 -1.84
N PHE A 694 30.62 48.98 -3.10
CA PHE A 694 31.27 47.85 -3.78
C PHE A 694 32.78 47.98 -3.69
N SER A 695 33.49 46.89 -3.38
CA SER A 695 34.98 46.88 -3.34
C SER A 695 35.61 47.28 -4.67
N GLN A 696 34.91 46.98 -5.77
CA GLN A 696 35.17 47.53 -7.09
C GLN A 696 33.84 47.84 -7.80
N PRO A 697 33.67 49.05 -8.36
CA PRO A 697 32.40 49.48 -8.95
C PRO A 697 32.15 48.91 -10.35
N THR A 698 33.19 48.37 -11.01
CA THR A 698 33.06 47.75 -12.34
C THR A 698 33.89 46.47 -12.45
N ALA A 699 33.54 45.61 -13.42
CA ALA A 699 34.31 44.42 -13.79
C ALA A 699 34.17 44.09 -15.29
N THR A 700 35.20 43.48 -15.88
CA THR A 700 35.18 42.99 -17.28
C THR A 700 35.71 41.56 -17.38
N GLU A 701 36.63 41.17 -16.50
CA GLU A 701 37.24 39.83 -16.52
C GLU A 701 36.30 38.77 -15.88
N ASN A 702 36.32 37.55 -16.43
CA ASN A 702 35.63 36.41 -15.85
C ASN A 702 36.18 36.07 -14.46
N ASN A 703 35.33 35.52 -13.58
CA ASN A 703 35.69 35.08 -12.23
C ASN A 703 36.29 36.22 -11.37
N THR A 704 35.68 37.40 -11.48
CA THR A 704 36.08 38.58 -10.72
C THR A 704 35.35 38.58 -9.37
N ALA A 705 36.09 38.42 -8.27
CA ALA A 705 35.52 38.47 -6.92
C ALA A 705 35.21 39.92 -6.50
N VAL A 706 33.97 40.19 -6.09
CA VAL A 706 33.48 41.50 -5.65
C VAL A 706 32.87 41.33 -4.26
N THR A 707 32.90 42.38 -3.44
CA THR A 707 32.16 42.42 -2.17
C THR A 707 31.29 43.66 -2.14
N VAL A 708 30.02 43.51 -1.77
CA VAL A 708 29.13 44.62 -1.42
C VAL A 708 29.08 44.75 0.10
N THR A 709 29.38 45.95 0.60
CA THR A 709 29.36 46.28 2.02
C THR A 709 28.15 47.16 2.31
N PHE A 710 27.27 46.70 3.20
CA PHE A 710 26.18 47.47 3.76
C PHE A 710 26.63 48.01 5.11
N SER A 711 26.66 49.33 5.25
CA SER A 711 27.16 50.07 6.43
C SER A 711 26.12 51.08 6.89
N ASP A 712 26.35 51.70 8.05
CA ASP A 712 25.39 52.61 8.72
C ASP A 712 24.06 51.89 9.04
N THR A 713 24.14 50.61 9.40
CA THR A 713 22.96 49.79 9.76
C THR A 713 22.26 50.31 11.02
N ASP A 714 22.95 51.07 11.87
CA ASP A 714 22.42 51.79 13.05
C ASP A 714 21.39 52.87 12.71
N LEU A 715 21.43 53.40 11.48
CA LEU A 715 20.46 54.40 10.99
C LEU A 715 19.19 53.79 10.41
N VAL A 716 19.13 52.47 10.31
CA VAL A 716 18.02 51.72 9.72
C VAL A 716 17.27 50.97 10.82
N ALA A 717 15.94 50.96 10.76
CA ALA A 717 15.15 50.21 11.73
C ALA A 717 15.38 48.69 11.58
N PRO A 718 15.27 47.90 12.67
CA PRO A 718 15.25 46.45 12.55
C PRO A 718 14.10 45.98 11.65
N GLY A 719 14.37 44.99 10.80
CA GLY A 719 13.40 44.49 9.84
C GLY A 719 14.02 43.73 8.66
N MET A 720 13.14 43.27 7.78
CA MET A 720 13.50 42.56 6.55
C MET A 720 13.47 43.53 5.36
N TYR A 721 14.57 43.62 4.62
CA TYR A 721 14.71 44.50 3.46
C TYR A 721 15.13 43.73 2.22
N THR A 722 14.46 43.93 1.09
CA THR A 722 14.89 43.39 -0.21
C THR A 722 15.74 44.43 -0.92
N ILE A 723 17.03 44.14 -1.10
CA ILE A 723 17.99 45.02 -1.78
C ILE A 723 18.47 44.32 -3.06
N THR A 724 18.23 44.94 -4.21
CA THR A 724 18.59 44.36 -5.50
C THR A 724 19.96 44.85 -5.93
N VAL A 725 20.93 43.93 -6.05
CA VAL A 725 22.23 44.18 -6.67
C VAL A 725 22.08 44.10 -8.19
N VAL A 726 22.52 45.14 -8.89
CA VAL A 726 22.34 45.31 -10.33
C VAL A 726 23.71 45.38 -11.00
N ALA A 727 23.95 44.53 -12.00
CA ALA A 727 25.09 44.61 -12.91
C ALA A 727 24.59 45.10 -14.28
N THR A 728 25.00 46.30 -14.69
CA THR A 728 24.61 46.91 -15.96
C THR A 728 25.79 46.96 -16.92
N THR A 729 25.62 46.39 -18.11
CA THR A 729 26.57 46.46 -19.25
C THR A 729 25.95 47.28 -20.38
N ALA A 730 26.63 47.39 -21.53
CA ALA A 730 26.07 48.10 -22.69
C ALA A 730 24.92 47.33 -23.35
N SER A 731 24.96 46.00 -23.29
CA SER A 731 24.04 45.10 -23.99
C SER A 731 23.01 44.41 -23.07
N THR A 732 23.30 44.27 -21.77
CA THR A 732 22.45 43.52 -20.84
C THR A 732 22.50 44.06 -19.41
N THR A 733 21.44 43.80 -18.64
CA THR A 733 21.36 44.10 -17.21
C THR A 733 20.95 42.84 -16.46
N LYS A 734 21.62 42.57 -15.33
CA LYS A 734 21.26 41.50 -14.40
C LYS A 734 20.94 42.07 -13.03
N GLU A 735 19.91 41.50 -12.43
CA GLU A 735 19.37 41.92 -11.13
C GLU A 735 19.32 40.69 -10.23
N VAL A 736 19.91 40.79 -9.04
CA VAL A 736 19.86 39.77 -8.00
C VAL A 736 19.29 40.40 -6.74
N PRO A 737 18.02 40.15 -6.39
CA PRO A 737 17.46 40.55 -5.11
C PRO A 737 18.13 39.77 -3.98
N LEU A 738 18.58 40.49 -2.95
CA LEU A 738 19.07 39.93 -1.68
C LEU A 738 18.07 40.30 -0.58
N THR A 739 17.80 39.38 0.32
CA THR A 739 17.07 39.67 1.56
C THR A 739 18.09 39.98 2.64
N VAL A 740 18.04 41.20 3.18
CA VAL A 740 18.89 41.63 4.30
C VAL A 740 18.01 41.84 5.52
N ARG A 741 18.17 40.98 6.53
CA ARG A 741 17.54 41.12 7.85
C ARG A 741 18.45 41.93 8.76
N ILE A 742 18.00 43.12 9.13
CA ILE A 742 18.66 43.93 10.15
C ILE A 742 18.02 43.57 11.50
N LEU A 743 18.82 42.98 12.37
CA LEU A 743 18.40 42.45 13.67
C LEU A 743 18.59 43.49 14.76
N ASP A 744 17.62 43.55 15.68
CA ASP A 744 17.73 44.36 16.90
C ASP A 744 18.66 43.64 17.90
N PRO A 745 19.72 44.29 18.42
CA PRO A 745 20.54 43.74 19.50
C PRO A 745 19.84 43.83 20.87
N VAL A 746 18.71 44.51 20.97
CA VAL A 746 17.92 44.63 22.21
C VAL A 746 16.80 43.58 22.21
N PHE A 747 16.76 42.77 23.28
CA PHE A 747 15.77 41.72 23.45
C PHE A 747 14.67 42.14 24.43
N THR A 748 13.42 41.93 24.03
CA THR A 748 12.23 42.04 24.89
C THR A 748 11.68 40.66 25.22
N ASP A 749 10.96 40.54 26.33
CA ASP A 749 10.29 39.30 26.71
C ASP A 749 9.30 38.86 25.62
N VAL A 750 9.25 37.55 25.38
CA VAL A 750 8.32 36.92 24.44
C VAL A 750 6.95 36.74 25.11
N GLN A 751 5.87 37.08 24.40
CA GLN A 751 4.51 36.89 24.90
C GLN A 751 4.04 35.45 24.66
N LEU A 752 3.73 34.73 25.74
CA LEU A 752 3.18 33.37 25.69
C LEU A 752 1.67 33.40 25.40
N LEU A 753 1.17 32.47 24.58
CA LEU A 753 -0.21 32.42 24.10
C LEU A 753 -0.96 31.20 24.64
N LEU A 754 -0.50 29.99 24.35
CA LEU A 754 -1.14 28.73 24.74
C LEU A 754 -0.13 27.77 25.38
N PRO A 755 -0.55 26.93 26.35
CA PRO A 755 -1.80 26.99 27.10
C PRO A 755 -1.94 28.32 27.87
N GLU A 756 -3.17 28.76 28.14
CA GLU A 756 -3.39 29.95 28.95
C GLU A 756 -2.78 29.79 30.35
N ASN A 757 -2.27 30.87 30.94
CA ASN A 757 -1.63 30.80 32.24
C ASN A 757 -2.58 30.32 33.35
N GLY A 758 -2.25 29.19 33.97
CA GLY A 758 -3.01 28.54 35.03
C GLY A 758 -4.08 27.58 34.51
N SER A 759 -4.04 27.17 33.23
CA SER A 759 -5.00 26.21 32.69
C SER A 759 -4.94 24.88 33.44
N THR A 760 -6.10 24.28 33.67
CA THR A 760 -6.23 22.90 34.18
C THR A 760 -6.61 21.96 33.03
N ASP A 761 -6.56 20.65 33.28
CA ASP A 761 -7.02 19.62 32.35
C ASP A 761 -6.39 19.73 30.96
N THR A 762 -5.13 20.14 30.93
CA THR A 762 -4.36 20.30 29.71
C THR A 762 -3.85 18.92 29.27
N SER A 763 -3.83 18.64 27.97
CA SER A 763 -3.26 17.39 27.45
C SER A 763 -1.82 17.19 27.97
N VAL A 764 -1.40 15.94 28.16
CA VAL A 764 0.01 15.58 28.40
C VAL A 764 0.92 15.88 27.20
N LYS A 765 0.35 16.22 26.04
CA LYS A 765 1.08 16.66 24.83
C LYS A 765 0.53 18.01 24.30
N PRO A 766 0.54 19.08 25.12
CA PRO A 766 -0.04 20.36 24.74
C PRO A 766 0.79 21.05 23.65
N VAL A 767 0.18 21.94 22.87
CA VAL A 767 0.96 22.89 22.06
C VAL A 767 1.26 24.10 22.92
N LEU A 768 2.54 24.34 23.14
CA LEU A 768 3.06 25.57 23.72
C LEU A 768 3.27 26.56 22.58
N GLU A 769 2.58 27.70 22.59
CA GLU A 769 2.65 28.70 21.52
C GLU A 769 2.97 30.09 22.07
N TRP A 770 3.74 30.87 21.32
CA TRP A 770 4.09 32.25 21.66
C TRP A 770 4.07 33.18 20.45
N GLU A 771 4.11 34.49 20.69
CA GLU A 771 4.05 35.50 19.64
C GLU A 771 5.38 35.60 18.85
N ALA A 772 5.27 35.66 17.51
CA ALA A 772 6.40 35.85 16.63
C ALA A 772 6.85 37.31 16.56
N THR A 773 8.15 37.56 16.71
CA THR A 773 8.76 38.88 16.55
C THR A 773 9.82 38.83 15.44
N PRO A 774 9.81 39.74 14.44
CA PRO A 774 10.74 39.69 13.29
C PRO A 774 12.24 39.69 13.64
N SER A 775 12.61 40.31 14.77
CA SER A 775 13.99 40.38 15.25
C SER A 775 14.48 39.09 15.93
N PHE A 776 13.60 38.16 16.30
CA PHE A 776 13.98 36.91 16.95
C PHE A 776 13.96 35.78 15.91
N THR A 777 15.08 35.05 15.81
CA THR A 777 15.27 34.00 14.79
C THR A 777 15.38 32.61 15.41
N SER A 778 15.60 32.53 16.72
CA SER A 778 15.54 31.29 17.49
C SER A 778 14.99 31.52 18.89
N PHE A 779 14.50 30.45 19.51
CA PHE A 779 13.87 30.46 20.82
C PHE A 779 14.33 29.25 21.63
N ASP A 780 14.79 29.49 22.85
CA ASP A 780 15.01 28.44 23.85
C ASP A 780 13.77 28.33 24.74
N ILE A 781 13.23 27.13 24.89
CA ILE A 781 12.13 26.82 25.79
C ILE A 781 12.61 25.94 26.93
N GLU A 782 12.11 26.21 28.14
CA GLU A 782 12.26 25.35 29.31
C GLU A 782 10.89 24.99 29.87
N ILE A 783 10.73 23.74 30.28
CA ILE A 783 9.56 23.21 30.98
C ILE A 783 10.04 22.55 32.28
N ALA A 784 9.43 22.89 33.42
CA ALA A 784 9.84 22.45 34.74
C ALA A 784 8.63 22.07 35.62
N ASN A 785 8.89 21.27 36.67
CA ASN A 785 7.89 20.96 37.71
C ASN A 785 7.72 22.07 38.76
N ASP A 786 8.62 23.05 38.74
CA ASP A 786 8.65 24.12 39.74
C ASP A 786 8.87 25.48 39.08
N ASN A 787 8.27 26.52 39.66
CA ASN A 787 8.34 27.88 39.14
C ASN A 787 9.73 28.54 39.26
N ALA A 788 10.67 27.94 40.01
CA ALA A 788 12.04 28.40 40.08
C ALA A 788 12.94 27.75 39.01
N PHE A 789 12.40 26.81 38.21
CA PHE A 789 13.11 26.07 37.15
C PHE A 789 14.36 25.37 37.70
N THR A 790 14.21 24.71 38.86
CA THR A 790 15.27 23.89 39.47
C THR A 790 15.17 22.41 39.09
N ASP A 791 13.96 21.96 38.73
CA ASP A 791 13.62 20.62 38.26
C ASP A 791 13.08 20.72 36.82
N ILE A 792 14.02 20.83 35.87
CA ILE A 792 13.73 20.92 34.44
C ILE A 792 13.40 19.54 33.88
N ILE A 793 12.27 19.46 33.19
CA ILE A 793 11.75 18.25 32.56
C ILE A 793 12.15 18.18 31.09
N GLU A 794 12.10 19.32 30.40
CA GLU A 794 12.35 19.37 28.98
C GLU A 794 12.87 20.74 28.56
N THR A 795 13.77 20.74 27.57
CA THR A 795 14.31 21.96 26.96
C THR A 795 14.45 21.76 25.46
N ALA A 796 14.20 22.80 24.67
CA ALA A 796 14.45 22.76 23.22
C ALA A 796 14.89 24.12 22.68
N THR A 797 15.61 24.10 21.57
CA THR A 797 15.96 25.28 20.78
C THR A 797 15.25 25.18 19.43
N LEU A 798 14.49 26.20 19.07
CA LEU A 798 13.53 26.16 17.97
C LEU A 798 13.69 27.36 17.05
N ASN A 799 13.29 27.23 15.79
CA ASN A 799 13.22 28.33 14.82
C ASN A 799 11.78 28.79 14.55
N PHE A 800 10.78 28.13 15.15
CA PHE A 800 9.36 28.51 15.09
C PHE A 800 8.84 28.90 16.47
N THR A 801 7.57 29.32 16.52
CA THR A 801 6.92 29.86 17.72
C THR A 801 5.95 28.89 18.39
N SER A 802 6.16 27.59 18.18
CA SER A 802 5.35 26.53 18.78
C SER A 802 6.23 25.35 19.17
N TYR A 803 5.84 24.65 20.24
CA TYR A 803 6.49 23.45 20.73
C TYR A 803 5.48 22.45 21.28
N ARG A 804 5.71 21.15 21.10
CA ARG A 804 4.91 20.08 21.73
C ARG A 804 5.85 19.19 22.56
N PRO A 805 5.73 19.19 23.90
CA PRO A 805 6.58 18.38 24.76
C PRO A 805 6.16 16.90 24.73
N THR A 806 7.10 16.03 25.10
CA THR A 806 6.90 14.57 25.07
C THR A 806 7.00 13.91 26.45
N ASN A 807 7.60 14.59 27.43
CA ASN A 807 7.97 13.97 28.71
C ASN A 807 7.05 14.37 29.88
N LEU A 808 5.87 14.93 29.60
CA LEU A 808 4.94 15.32 30.65
C LEU A 808 4.17 14.10 31.16
N VAL A 809 4.16 13.94 32.48
CA VAL A 809 3.27 13.02 33.18
C VAL A 809 1.93 13.68 33.51
N GLU A 810 0.91 12.85 33.69
CA GLU A 810 -0.46 13.21 34.05
C GLU A 810 -0.61 13.81 35.45
N ASN A 811 -1.72 14.54 35.67
CA ASN A 811 -2.09 15.16 36.94
C ASN A 811 -0.96 15.93 37.65
N ASN A 812 -0.16 16.67 36.89
CA ASN A 812 1.00 17.38 37.39
C ASN A 812 1.00 18.84 36.90
N VAL A 813 1.57 19.74 37.71
CA VAL A 813 1.67 21.16 37.38
C VAL A 813 3.04 21.42 36.74
N TYR A 814 3.02 21.98 35.53
CA TYR A 814 4.23 22.40 34.83
C TYR A 814 4.30 23.91 34.70
N PHE A 815 5.52 24.42 34.69
CA PHE A 815 5.87 25.79 34.41
C PHE A 815 6.72 25.83 33.15
N TRP A 816 6.43 26.74 32.23
CA TRP A 816 7.21 26.89 31.01
C TRP A 816 7.49 28.35 30.69
N ARG A 817 8.65 28.59 30.08
CA ARG A 817 9.12 29.92 29.72
C ARG A 817 9.97 29.86 28.46
N VAL A 818 10.01 30.98 27.74
CA VAL A 818 10.74 31.11 26.47
C VAL A 818 11.74 32.25 26.57
N LYS A 819 12.93 32.03 26.00
CA LYS A 819 14.01 33.02 25.84
C LYS A 819 14.26 33.20 24.33
N PRO A 820 14.11 34.41 23.78
CA PRO A 820 14.43 34.67 22.39
C PRO A 820 15.94 34.80 22.18
N SER A 821 16.41 34.45 20.98
CA SER A 821 17.78 34.69 20.53
C SER A 821 17.82 35.03 19.04
N ASN A 822 18.92 35.65 18.64
CA ASN A 822 19.26 35.91 17.24
C ASN A 822 20.80 35.96 17.08
N LEU A 823 21.30 36.34 15.91
CA LEU A 823 22.74 36.43 15.65
C LEU A 823 23.48 37.42 16.58
N CYS A 824 22.79 38.43 17.11
CA CYS A 824 23.35 39.52 17.92
C CYS A 824 23.49 39.16 19.39
N GLY A 825 22.85 38.09 19.83
CA GLY A 825 22.88 37.62 21.20
C GLY A 825 21.62 36.88 21.60
N GLU A 826 21.42 36.77 22.90
CA GLU A 826 20.25 36.15 23.50
C GLU A 826 19.62 37.09 24.53
N GLY A 827 18.30 37.02 24.65
CA GLY A 827 17.55 37.67 25.71
C GLY A 827 17.64 36.91 27.03
N THR A 828 16.74 37.25 27.94
CA THR A 828 16.49 36.47 29.16
C THR A 828 15.21 35.68 29.04
N PHE A 829 15.04 34.64 29.85
CA PHE A 829 13.74 33.99 29.95
C PHE A 829 12.71 34.98 30.50
N GLY A 830 11.60 35.14 29.77
CA GLY A 830 10.47 35.96 30.18
C GLY A 830 9.66 35.34 31.33
N PRO A 831 8.53 35.95 31.71
CA PRO A 831 7.63 35.40 32.72
C PRO A 831 7.11 34.01 32.31
N ALA A 832 7.10 33.08 33.25
CA ALA A 832 6.61 31.73 33.02
C ALA A 832 5.08 31.65 33.05
N TYR A 833 4.52 30.79 32.21
CA TYR A 833 3.15 30.33 32.32
C TYR A 833 3.12 28.97 33.01
N SER A 834 2.04 28.66 33.72
CA SER A 834 1.82 27.34 34.30
C SER A 834 0.60 26.66 33.69
N PHE A 835 0.58 25.33 33.66
CA PHE A 835 -0.61 24.55 33.35
C PHE A 835 -0.60 23.24 34.12
N THR A 836 -1.76 22.63 34.31
CA THR A 836 -1.92 21.32 34.97
C THR A 836 -2.34 20.29 33.94
N THR A 837 -1.57 19.20 33.82
CA THR A 837 -1.94 18.10 32.94
C THR A 837 -3.17 17.37 33.47
N GLN A 838 -4.03 16.92 32.56
CA GLN A 838 -5.19 16.10 32.86
C GLN A 838 -4.79 14.75 33.49
N VAL A 839 -5.72 14.11 34.19
CA VAL A 839 -5.57 12.74 34.70
C VAL A 839 -5.68 11.76 33.53
N ILE A 840 -4.85 10.70 33.53
CA ILE A 840 -5.04 9.53 32.67
C ILE A 840 -5.62 8.42 33.52
N ASN A 841 -6.78 7.88 33.13
CA ASN A 841 -7.38 6.72 33.77
C ASN A 841 -7.51 5.58 32.77
N CYS A 842 -7.38 4.35 33.25
CA CYS A 842 -7.49 3.16 32.41
C CYS A 842 -8.76 2.38 32.75
N ALA A 843 -9.42 1.88 31.71
CA ALA A 843 -10.59 1.02 31.80
C ALA A 843 -10.30 -0.33 31.17
N TYR A 844 -10.65 -1.40 31.88
CA TYR A 844 -10.55 -2.77 31.39
C TYR A 844 -11.91 -3.22 30.83
N LEU A 845 -12.02 -3.32 29.51
CA LEU A 845 -13.28 -3.50 28.80
C LEU A 845 -13.32 -4.88 28.12
N PRO A 846 -14.20 -5.80 28.54
CA PRO A 846 -14.37 -7.10 27.90
C PRO A 846 -15.40 -7.08 26.77
N ALA A 847 -15.15 -7.84 25.69
CA ALA A 847 -16.16 -8.13 24.68
C ALA A 847 -17.25 -9.07 25.26
N ARG A 848 -18.53 -8.77 24.97
CA ARG A 848 -19.69 -9.50 25.52
C ARG A 848 -20.33 -10.46 24.54
N ASP A 849 -19.93 -10.43 23.28
CA ASP A 849 -20.49 -11.21 22.18
C ASP A 849 -19.74 -12.54 21.94
N LEU A 850 -18.84 -12.90 22.85
CA LEU A 850 -17.99 -14.09 22.80
C LEU A 850 -18.53 -15.23 23.68
N PRO A 851 -18.26 -16.50 23.32
CA PRO A 851 -17.36 -16.94 22.25
C PRO A 851 -17.97 -16.88 20.84
N LYS A 852 -17.14 -16.62 19.83
CA LYS A 852 -17.54 -16.65 18.40
C LYS A 852 -16.78 -17.71 17.61
N THR A 853 -17.50 -18.53 16.86
CA THR A 853 -16.92 -19.60 16.04
C THR A 853 -16.27 -19.06 14.77
N ILE A 854 -15.07 -19.53 14.47
CA ILE A 854 -14.39 -19.37 13.17
C ILE A 854 -14.69 -20.63 12.35
N SER A 855 -15.39 -20.46 11.23
CA SER A 855 -15.92 -21.54 10.40
C SER A 855 -14.81 -22.37 9.77
N THR A 856 -14.96 -23.70 9.74
CA THR A 856 -14.02 -24.59 9.04
C THR A 856 -14.17 -24.61 7.51
N ILE A 857 -15.04 -23.74 6.97
CA ILE A 857 -15.44 -23.72 5.56
C ILE A 857 -15.24 -22.31 5.01
N GLY A 858 -14.56 -22.23 3.87
CA GLY A 858 -14.23 -20.97 3.20
C GLY A 858 -13.09 -20.24 3.91
N THR A 859 -12.96 -18.94 3.64
CA THR A 859 -12.01 -18.02 4.28
C THR A 859 -12.78 -17.00 5.12
N PRO A 860 -13.34 -17.39 6.28
CA PRO A 860 -14.26 -16.55 7.02
C PRO A 860 -13.57 -15.32 7.61
N THR A 861 -14.32 -14.22 7.73
CA THR A 861 -13.96 -13.07 8.55
C THR A 861 -14.95 -13.00 9.70
N VAL A 862 -14.44 -13.06 10.93
CA VAL A 862 -15.22 -13.01 12.17
C VAL A 862 -14.82 -11.78 12.93
N THR A 863 -15.80 -10.98 13.34
CA THR A 863 -15.58 -9.77 14.14
C THR A 863 -16.14 -9.93 15.55
N SER A 864 -15.50 -9.30 16.53
CA SER A 864 -16.03 -9.11 17.89
C SER A 864 -15.88 -7.63 18.27
N THR A 865 -16.86 -7.08 18.97
CA THR A 865 -16.96 -5.63 19.20
C THR A 865 -17.05 -5.31 20.69
N ILE A 866 -16.32 -4.27 21.10
CA ILE A 866 -16.44 -3.61 22.40
C ILE A 866 -16.98 -2.20 22.15
N SER A 867 -18.20 -1.94 22.63
CA SER A 867 -18.81 -0.62 22.54
C SER A 867 -18.44 0.20 23.78
N VAL A 868 -17.90 1.40 23.55
CA VAL A 868 -17.50 2.32 24.61
C VAL A 868 -18.36 3.58 24.52
N LEU A 869 -18.98 3.97 25.63
CA LEU A 869 -19.88 5.12 25.67
C LEU A 869 -19.15 6.43 25.97
N ASN A 870 -18.08 6.35 26.77
CA ASN A 870 -17.23 7.47 27.11
C ASN A 870 -16.53 8.03 25.88
N ASP A 871 -16.55 9.35 25.74
CA ASP A 871 -15.86 10.11 24.71
C ASP A 871 -14.65 10.82 25.35
N LEU A 872 -13.56 10.07 25.48
CA LEU A 872 -12.29 10.55 26.03
C LEU A 872 -11.17 10.33 24.99
N PRO A 873 -10.15 11.21 24.91
CA PRO A 873 -9.00 10.96 24.05
C PRO A 873 -8.16 9.77 24.55
N VAL A 874 -7.86 8.80 23.69
CA VAL A 874 -6.97 7.67 24.00
C VAL A 874 -5.56 8.18 24.33
N ALA A 875 -4.97 7.66 25.39
CA ALA A 875 -3.60 7.94 25.82
C ALA A 875 -2.67 6.74 25.61
N ASP A 876 -3.18 5.53 25.85
CA ASP A 876 -2.50 4.26 25.63
C ASP A 876 -3.55 3.14 25.47
N LEU A 877 -3.18 2.05 24.78
CA LEU A 877 -4.09 0.94 24.50
C LEU A 877 -3.34 -0.40 24.46
N ASN A 878 -3.81 -1.36 25.26
CA ASN A 878 -3.36 -2.75 25.19
C ASN A 878 -4.50 -3.68 24.77
N VAL A 879 -4.19 -4.69 23.97
CA VAL A 879 -5.18 -5.61 23.41
C VAL A 879 -4.92 -7.03 23.91
N SER A 880 -5.83 -7.58 24.71
CA SER A 880 -5.71 -8.97 25.19
C SER A 880 -6.69 -9.88 24.47
N MET A 881 -6.26 -11.07 24.07
CA MET A 881 -7.13 -12.03 23.40
C MET A 881 -6.80 -13.49 23.73
N ASP A 882 -7.84 -14.31 23.68
CA ASP A 882 -7.78 -15.78 23.74
C ASP A 882 -8.52 -16.32 22.52
N ILE A 883 -7.78 -16.92 21.59
CA ILE A 883 -8.31 -17.51 20.36
C ILE A 883 -7.82 -18.96 20.27
N THR A 884 -8.75 -19.91 20.23
CA THR A 884 -8.47 -21.28 19.84
C THR A 884 -8.46 -21.34 18.31
N HIS A 885 -7.39 -21.81 17.68
CA HIS A 885 -7.37 -22.04 16.24
C HIS A 885 -6.45 -23.19 15.87
N SER A 886 -6.78 -23.87 14.78
CA SER A 886 -6.01 -25.03 14.33
C SER A 886 -4.59 -24.65 13.93
N TYR A 887 -4.41 -23.52 13.22
CA TYR A 887 -3.12 -22.97 12.82
C TYR A 887 -3.13 -21.43 12.85
N ILE A 888 -2.16 -20.80 13.49
CA ILE A 888 -2.08 -19.33 13.54
C ILE A 888 -1.54 -18.74 12.22
N SER A 889 -0.85 -19.54 11.41
CA SER A 889 -0.43 -19.17 10.05
C SER A 889 -1.56 -18.72 9.13
N ASP A 890 -2.80 -19.08 9.44
CA ASP A 890 -3.96 -18.78 8.59
C ASP A 890 -4.62 -17.46 8.97
N LEU A 891 -4.30 -16.94 10.17
CA LEU A 891 -4.98 -15.79 10.75
C LEU A 891 -4.28 -14.47 10.44
N GLU A 892 -5.08 -13.50 10.05
CA GLU A 892 -4.78 -12.08 10.15
C GLU A 892 -5.72 -11.47 11.20
N ILE A 893 -5.15 -10.86 12.23
CA ILE A 893 -5.91 -10.25 13.33
C ILE A 893 -5.65 -8.76 13.34
N THR A 894 -6.70 -7.98 13.20
CA THR A 894 -6.66 -6.52 13.13
C THR A 894 -7.56 -5.92 14.20
N LEU A 895 -7.04 -4.95 14.94
CA LEU A 895 -7.87 -4.06 15.74
C LEU A 895 -8.30 -2.85 14.90
N ILE A 896 -9.57 -2.50 14.97
CA ILE A 896 -10.17 -1.38 14.27
C ILE A 896 -10.80 -0.42 15.28
N SER A 897 -10.41 0.86 15.25
CA SER A 897 -11.00 1.90 16.10
C SER A 897 -12.35 2.38 15.55
N PRO A 898 -13.17 3.09 16.36
CA PRO A 898 -14.48 3.58 15.94
C PRO A 898 -14.46 4.47 14.69
N ILE A 899 -13.35 5.18 14.45
CA ILE A 899 -13.18 6.04 13.27
C ILE A 899 -12.58 5.31 12.06
N GLY A 900 -12.23 4.03 12.23
CA GLY A 900 -11.75 3.16 11.16
C GLY A 900 -10.23 3.01 11.06
N THR A 901 -9.45 3.52 12.02
CA THR A 901 -7.99 3.28 12.07
C THR A 901 -7.74 1.79 12.32
N ARG A 902 -6.75 1.21 11.64
CA ARG A 902 -6.50 -0.24 11.62
C ARG A 902 -5.07 -0.55 12.05
N VAL A 903 -4.92 -1.49 12.98
CA VAL A 903 -3.62 -2.01 13.41
C VAL A 903 -3.62 -3.53 13.32
N VAL A 904 -2.70 -4.07 12.52
CA VAL A 904 -2.48 -5.52 12.42
C VAL A 904 -1.68 -5.97 13.63
N LEU A 905 -2.28 -6.85 14.44
CA LEU A 905 -1.65 -7.40 15.64
C LEU A 905 -0.77 -8.59 15.26
N ILE A 906 -1.31 -9.49 14.42
CA ILE A 906 -0.60 -10.62 13.82
C ILE A 906 -1.07 -10.84 12.38
N SER A 907 -0.20 -11.41 11.56
CA SER A 907 -0.49 -11.77 10.17
C SER A 907 0.34 -13.00 9.81
N ASN A 908 -0.34 -14.11 9.51
CA ASN A 908 0.25 -15.38 9.07
C ASN A 908 1.44 -15.88 9.89
N SER A 909 1.39 -15.70 11.21
CA SER A 909 2.54 -15.90 12.08
C SER A 909 2.57 -17.30 12.69
N CYS A 910 3.76 -17.77 13.06
CA CYS A 910 3.97 -19.00 13.84
C CYS A 910 3.61 -20.35 13.20
N GLY A 911 3.39 -20.40 11.89
CA GLY A 911 3.26 -21.67 11.15
C GLY A 911 2.11 -22.53 11.65
N ASP A 912 2.34 -23.85 11.68
CA ASP A 912 1.35 -24.85 12.13
C ASP A 912 1.08 -24.85 13.66
N ASN A 913 1.63 -23.87 14.41
CA ASN A 913 1.38 -23.77 15.84
C ASN A 913 -0.03 -23.25 16.14
N ARG A 914 -0.54 -23.58 17.32
CA ARG A 914 -1.96 -23.43 17.67
C ARG A 914 -2.20 -22.43 18.77
N ASP A 915 -3.36 -21.79 18.69
CA ASP A 915 -3.94 -20.92 19.71
C ASP A 915 -3.14 -19.62 19.98
N VAL A 916 -3.87 -18.56 20.32
CA VAL A 916 -3.33 -17.27 20.79
C VAL A 916 -3.83 -17.03 22.20
N PHE A 917 -2.93 -16.70 23.13
CA PHE A 917 -3.25 -16.28 24.48
C PHE A 917 -2.29 -15.16 24.92
N ALA A 918 -2.45 -13.98 24.32
CA ALA A 918 -1.49 -12.90 24.41
C ALA A 918 -2.13 -11.54 24.68
N THR A 919 -1.35 -10.66 25.29
CA THR A 919 -1.62 -9.22 25.42
C THR A 919 -0.65 -8.47 24.50
N PHE A 920 -1.19 -7.69 23.59
CA PHE A 920 -0.43 -6.83 22.69
C PHE A 920 -0.24 -5.46 23.30
N ASP A 921 1.02 -5.04 23.36
CA ASP A 921 1.51 -3.79 23.96
C ASP A 921 2.70 -3.29 23.13
N ASP A 922 2.72 -2.00 22.77
CA ASP A 922 3.78 -1.39 21.96
C ASP A 922 5.15 -1.38 22.65
N ASP A 923 5.18 -1.35 23.99
CA ASP A 923 6.39 -1.33 24.82
C ASP A 923 6.95 -2.73 25.11
N ALA A 924 6.25 -3.77 24.67
CA ALA A 924 6.68 -5.15 24.84
C ALA A 924 7.80 -5.56 23.87
N ALA A 925 8.45 -6.69 24.16
CA ALA A 925 9.38 -7.31 23.23
C ALA A 925 8.63 -7.96 22.05
N PRO A 926 9.25 -8.07 20.85
CA PRO A 926 8.68 -8.85 19.75
C PRO A 926 8.28 -10.26 20.18
N PHE A 927 7.14 -10.77 19.69
CA PHE A 927 6.72 -12.13 20.03
C PHE A 927 7.67 -13.18 19.44
N ILE A 928 7.84 -14.28 20.19
CA ILE A 928 8.52 -15.48 19.74
C ILE A 928 7.47 -16.60 19.68
N CYS A 929 7.45 -17.35 18.59
CA CYS A 929 6.51 -18.45 18.41
C CYS A 929 6.82 -19.61 19.37
N GLY A 930 5.83 -19.99 20.18
CA GLY A 930 5.80 -21.20 20.99
C GLY A 930 5.02 -22.33 20.29
N ASN A 931 4.78 -23.44 21.00
CA ASN A 931 4.05 -24.58 20.46
C ASN A 931 2.53 -24.47 20.67
N ARG A 932 2.09 -24.26 21.93
CA ARG A 932 0.68 -24.12 22.31
C ARG A 932 0.53 -23.51 23.72
N PRO A 933 -0.02 -22.30 23.87
CA PRO A 933 -0.37 -21.37 22.81
C PRO A 933 0.85 -21.01 21.94
N ALA A 934 0.63 -20.79 20.65
CA ALA A 934 1.66 -20.36 19.71
C ALA A 934 2.17 -18.97 20.07
N LEU A 935 1.26 -18.11 20.53
CA LEU A 935 1.55 -16.77 21.04
C LEU A 935 1.06 -16.66 22.47
N SER A 936 1.94 -16.24 23.37
CA SER A 936 1.57 -16.06 24.78
C SER A 936 2.35 -14.97 25.48
N GLY A 937 1.77 -14.43 26.56
CA GLY A 937 2.38 -13.38 27.37
C GLY A 937 2.09 -11.97 26.83
N ILE A 938 2.89 -11.00 27.26
CA ILE A 938 2.83 -9.61 26.78
C ILE A 938 3.83 -9.47 25.65
N VAL A 939 3.36 -9.11 24.45
CA VAL A 939 4.16 -9.13 23.22
C VAL A 939 3.87 -7.92 22.34
N LYS A 940 4.85 -7.53 21.53
CA LYS A 940 4.68 -6.42 20.60
C LYS A 940 3.83 -6.80 19.39
N PRO A 941 2.81 -6.01 19.01
CA PRO A 941 2.06 -6.21 17.76
C PRO A 941 2.91 -5.92 16.51
N LEU A 942 2.47 -6.43 15.35
CA LEU A 942 3.14 -6.14 14.06
C LEU A 942 2.99 -4.66 13.64
N GLY A 943 1.85 -4.04 13.91
CA GLY A 943 1.63 -2.59 13.78
C GLY A 943 1.58 -1.91 15.15
N SER A 944 1.83 -0.61 15.21
CA SER A 944 1.86 0.14 16.48
C SER A 944 0.45 0.53 16.94
N LEU A 945 0.10 0.24 18.19
CA LEU A 945 -1.14 0.65 18.85
C LEU A 945 -1.16 2.14 19.17
N SER A 946 0.00 2.78 19.30
CA SER A 946 0.13 4.21 19.56
C SER A 946 -0.49 5.11 18.48
N VAL A 947 -0.82 4.57 17.31
CA VAL A 947 -1.57 5.26 16.26
C VAL A 947 -2.99 5.64 16.68
N PHE A 948 -3.55 4.98 17.70
CA PHE A 948 -4.85 5.32 18.27
C PHE A 948 -4.78 6.49 19.26
N ASN A 949 -3.59 6.91 19.69
CA ASN A 949 -3.44 7.96 20.69
C ASN A 949 -4.00 9.29 20.19
N GLY A 950 -4.89 9.89 20.99
CA GLY A 950 -5.64 11.10 20.66
C GLY A 950 -6.96 10.87 19.96
N GLU A 951 -7.26 9.65 19.48
CA GLU A 951 -8.60 9.31 18.97
C GLU A 951 -9.62 9.27 20.12
N SER A 952 -10.91 9.42 19.81
CA SER A 952 -11.98 9.25 20.81
C SER A 952 -12.12 7.78 21.19
N THR A 953 -12.29 7.50 22.49
CA THR A 953 -12.68 6.19 22.97
C THR A 953 -14.08 5.79 22.53
N GLN A 954 -14.97 6.74 22.21
CA GLN A 954 -16.39 6.50 21.99
C GLN A 954 -16.68 5.73 20.70
N GLY A 955 -17.53 4.71 20.81
CA GLY A 955 -18.04 3.91 19.72
C GLY A 955 -17.54 2.47 19.75
N ASP A 956 -17.57 1.83 18.59
CA ASP A 956 -17.33 0.40 18.45
C ASP A 956 -15.88 0.10 18.09
N TRP A 957 -15.15 -0.46 19.04
CA TRP A 957 -13.84 -1.05 18.80
C TRP A 957 -14.00 -2.49 18.34
N THR A 958 -13.47 -2.79 17.16
CA THR A 958 -13.71 -4.08 16.50
C THR A 958 -12.42 -4.88 16.37
N LEU A 959 -12.39 -6.08 16.95
CA LEU A 959 -11.40 -7.10 16.64
C LEU A 959 -11.88 -7.87 15.41
N GLU A 960 -11.16 -7.75 14.31
CA GLU A 960 -11.39 -8.50 13.07
C GLU A 960 -10.39 -9.65 12.98
N VAL A 961 -10.90 -10.88 12.94
CA VAL A 961 -10.12 -12.11 12.75
C VAL A 961 -10.49 -12.70 11.40
N LYS A 962 -9.55 -12.66 10.47
CA LYS A 962 -9.70 -13.23 9.13
C LYS A 962 -8.91 -14.52 9.05
N ASP A 963 -9.60 -15.59 8.71
CA ASP A 963 -9.00 -16.87 8.36
C ASP A 963 -8.84 -16.93 6.84
N MET A 964 -7.60 -17.05 6.40
CA MET A 964 -7.21 -17.01 4.99
C MET A 964 -6.99 -18.40 4.40
N SER A 965 -7.13 -19.44 5.20
CA SER A 965 -7.11 -20.83 4.75
C SER A 965 -8.55 -21.36 4.67
N SER A 966 -8.70 -22.52 4.02
CA SER A 966 -9.97 -23.24 3.98
C SER A 966 -9.73 -24.67 4.45
N SER A 967 -10.56 -25.16 5.38
CA SER A 967 -10.67 -26.54 5.90
C SER A 967 -10.38 -26.70 7.40
N ASP A 968 -9.94 -25.64 8.07
CA ASP A 968 -9.69 -25.54 9.50
C ASP A 968 -10.42 -24.32 10.07
N GLY A 969 -10.52 -24.29 11.39
CA GLY A 969 -11.24 -23.22 12.08
C GLY A 969 -10.91 -23.20 13.56
N GLY A 970 -11.74 -22.48 14.31
CA GLY A 970 -11.44 -22.14 15.68
C GLY A 970 -12.55 -21.39 16.38
N THR A 971 -12.20 -20.66 17.43
CA THR A 971 -13.14 -19.88 18.24
C THR A 971 -12.40 -18.72 18.89
N ILE A 972 -12.96 -17.52 18.79
CA ILE A 972 -12.57 -16.39 19.61
C ILE A 972 -13.19 -16.61 20.98
N ASN A 973 -12.39 -16.96 21.99
CA ASN A 973 -12.85 -17.25 23.34
C ASN A 973 -13.01 -15.98 24.16
N ALA A 974 -12.05 -15.06 24.05
CA ALA A 974 -12.05 -13.79 24.78
C ALA A 974 -11.31 -12.68 24.01
N PHE A 975 -11.74 -11.45 24.23
CA PHE A 975 -11.17 -10.21 23.70
C PHE A 975 -11.39 -9.12 24.75
N TYR A 976 -10.33 -8.41 25.11
CA TYR A 976 -10.35 -7.32 26.07
C TYR A 976 -9.51 -6.14 25.55
N LEU A 977 -9.95 -4.93 25.86
CA LEU A 977 -9.17 -3.72 25.71
C LEU A 977 -8.84 -3.17 27.10
N ASP A 978 -7.57 -2.92 27.35
CA ASP A 978 -7.14 -2.07 28.45
C ASP A 978 -6.85 -0.69 27.84
N ILE A 979 -7.81 0.23 27.99
CA ILE A 979 -7.80 1.53 27.34
C ILE A 979 -7.55 2.62 28.36
N CYS A 980 -6.40 3.27 28.26
CA CYS A 980 -6.06 4.44 29.05
C CYS A 980 -6.49 5.69 28.28
N ALA A 981 -7.24 6.57 28.93
CA ALA A 981 -7.78 7.76 28.30
C ALA A 981 -7.59 9.01 29.18
N ALA A 982 -7.54 10.14 28.49
CA ALA A 982 -7.47 11.48 29.02
C ALA A 982 -8.79 11.90 29.68
N GLY A 983 -8.84 11.86 31.01
CA GLY A 983 -10.02 12.20 31.81
C GLY A 983 -10.50 11.05 32.67
N GLU A 984 -11.68 11.21 33.27
CA GLU A 984 -12.32 10.22 34.15
C GLU A 984 -13.41 9.46 33.38
N PHE A 985 -13.38 8.12 33.43
CA PHE A 985 -14.49 7.32 32.94
C PHE A 985 -15.71 7.51 33.84
N ARG A 986 -16.81 8.01 33.26
CA ARG A 986 -18.13 8.04 33.91
C ARG A 986 -18.55 6.61 34.30
N PRO A 987 -19.02 6.38 35.54
CA PRO A 987 -19.40 5.06 36.02
C PRO A 987 -20.72 4.59 35.39
N ASP A 988 -20.79 3.30 35.06
CA ASP A 988 -21.99 2.56 34.65
C ASP A 988 -21.86 1.16 35.25
N ASN A 989 -22.27 1.01 36.53
CA ASN A 989 -21.98 -0.18 37.33
C ASN A 989 -22.82 -1.39 36.91
N ASP A 990 -24.06 -1.18 36.47
CA ASP A 990 -24.95 -2.25 36.04
C ASP A 990 -24.88 -2.53 34.54
N ASN A 991 -24.19 -1.66 33.80
CA ASN A 991 -23.86 -1.76 32.39
C ASN A 991 -25.09 -1.84 31.48
N ASP A 992 -26.10 -1.04 31.80
CA ASP A 992 -27.32 -0.91 31.01
C ASP A 992 -27.19 0.16 29.90
N GLY A 993 -26.08 0.90 29.90
CA GLY A 993 -25.76 1.94 28.93
C GLY A 993 -26.14 3.36 29.33
N VAL A 994 -26.55 3.57 30.59
CA VAL A 994 -26.80 4.87 31.19
C VAL A 994 -25.85 5.07 32.38
N PHE A 995 -25.27 6.26 32.51
CA PHE A 995 -24.26 6.51 33.54
C PHE A 995 -24.88 6.74 34.93
N ASP A 996 -24.25 6.18 35.96
CA ASP A 996 -24.64 6.23 37.39
C ASP A 996 -24.44 7.60 38.07
N ASP A 997 -24.05 8.63 37.32
CA ASP A 997 -23.74 9.98 37.84
C ASP A 997 -24.96 10.92 37.88
N GLY A 998 -26.16 10.34 37.83
CA GLY A 998 -27.45 11.02 37.97
C GLY A 998 -28.37 10.86 36.76
N ASP A 999 -27.88 10.28 35.66
CA ASP A 999 -28.68 9.96 34.48
C ASP A 999 -29.45 8.64 34.67
N ASP A 1000 -28.87 7.64 35.35
CA ASP A 1000 -29.55 6.40 35.74
C ASP A 1000 -30.41 6.56 37.01
N LEU A 1001 -31.71 6.29 36.86
CA LEU A 1001 -32.70 6.30 37.94
C LEU A 1001 -33.00 4.88 38.49
N CYS A 1002 -32.47 3.85 37.85
CA CYS A 1002 -32.79 2.44 38.06
C CYS A 1002 -31.55 1.55 38.32
N LEU A 1003 -30.62 2.04 39.15
CA LEU A 1003 -29.42 1.33 39.61
C LEU A 1003 -29.62 -0.18 39.85
N GLY A 1004 -28.87 -0.99 39.11
CA GLY A 1004 -28.85 -2.45 39.21
C GLY A 1004 -29.74 -3.16 38.19
N THR A 1005 -30.03 -2.52 37.06
CA THR A 1005 -30.72 -3.15 35.94
C THR A 1005 -29.95 -4.38 35.45
N PRO A 1006 -30.61 -5.55 35.28
CA PRO A 1006 -29.91 -6.75 34.82
C PRO A 1006 -29.25 -6.55 33.45
N PRO A 1007 -28.02 -7.05 33.23
CA PRO A 1007 -27.33 -6.93 31.94
C PRO A 1007 -28.18 -7.45 30.76
N ASN A 1008 -28.10 -6.78 29.60
CA ASN A 1008 -28.89 -7.03 28.38
C ASN A 1008 -30.40 -6.75 28.49
N THR A 1009 -30.85 -6.08 29.55
CA THR A 1009 -32.21 -5.55 29.62
C THR A 1009 -32.30 -4.32 28.74
N THR A 1010 -33.31 -4.25 27.87
CA THR A 1010 -33.58 -2.99 27.14
C THR A 1010 -34.08 -1.96 28.15
N VAL A 1011 -33.38 -0.83 28.24
CA VAL A 1011 -33.70 0.28 29.14
C VAL A 1011 -34.16 1.52 28.38
N ASP A 1012 -34.86 2.41 29.08
CA ASP A 1012 -35.13 3.76 28.60
C ASP A 1012 -33.92 4.70 28.80
N LEU A 1013 -34.09 5.99 28.53
CA LEU A 1013 -33.03 7.00 28.70
C LEU A 1013 -32.63 7.24 30.17
N THR A 1014 -33.31 6.61 31.11
CA THR A 1014 -33.07 6.73 32.56
C THR A 1014 -32.63 5.41 33.19
N GLY A 1015 -32.17 4.45 32.38
CA GLY A 1015 -31.68 3.13 32.85
C GLY A 1015 -32.77 2.19 33.34
N CYS A 1016 -34.05 2.54 33.16
CA CYS A 1016 -35.14 1.75 33.69
C CYS A 1016 -35.59 0.65 32.70
N PRO A 1017 -35.80 -0.61 33.16
CA PRO A 1017 -36.25 -1.71 32.32
C PRO A 1017 -37.55 -1.40 31.56
N LEU A 1018 -37.49 -1.49 30.24
CA LEU A 1018 -38.67 -1.39 29.37
C LEU A 1018 -39.34 -2.76 29.24
N TYR A 1019 -40.57 -2.87 29.76
CA TYR A 1019 -41.39 -4.07 29.61
C TYR A 1019 -42.37 -3.89 28.46
N ILE A 1020 -42.03 -4.46 27.30
CA ILE A 1020 -42.92 -4.51 26.14
C ILE A 1020 -43.66 -5.85 26.07
N PHE A 1021 -44.90 -5.84 25.58
CA PHE A 1021 -45.62 -7.09 25.33
C PHE A 1021 -44.97 -7.87 24.18
N PRO A 1022 -44.97 -9.22 24.23
CA PRO A 1022 -44.64 -10.03 23.06
C PRO A 1022 -45.51 -9.64 21.87
N SER A 1023 -44.95 -9.68 20.67
CA SER A 1023 -45.62 -9.23 19.44
C SER A 1023 -46.91 -9.98 19.12
N ASP A 1024 -47.13 -11.16 19.70
CA ASP A 1024 -48.30 -12.02 19.53
C ASP A 1024 -49.27 -12.02 20.72
N ASN A 1025 -49.09 -11.10 21.69
CA ASN A 1025 -49.89 -11.12 22.92
C ASN A 1025 -51.36 -10.71 22.71
N PHE A 1026 -51.70 -9.88 21.72
CA PHE A 1026 -53.07 -9.42 21.47
C PHE A 1026 -53.57 -9.81 20.07
N GLU A 1027 -54.70 -10.52 20.01
CA GLU A 1027 -55.46 -10.77 18.80
C GLU A 1027 -56.69 -9.85 18.75
N VAL A 1028 -56.81 -9.07 17.68
CA VAL A 1028 -57.88 -8.07 17.51
C VAL A 1028 -58.75 -8.44 16.31
N ALA A 1029 -60.03 -8.67 16.54
CA ALA A 1029 -61.04 -8.91 15.52
C ALA A 1029 -62.02 -7.75 15.42
N VAL A 1030 -62.13 -7.14 14.23
CA VAL A 1030 -63.00 -5.99 13.97
C VAL A 1030 -64.16 -6.42 13.06
N THR A 1031 -65.39 -6.23 13.53
CA THR A 1031 -66.62 -6.51 12.77
C THR A 1031 -67.26 -5.19 12.36
N SER A 1032 -67.43 -4.99 11.06
CA SER A 1032 -68.08 -3.80 10.47
C SER A 1032 -69.61 -3.84 10.62
N GLU A 1033 -70.28 -2.70 10.42
CA GLU A 1033 -71.75 -2.61 10.50
C GLU A 1033 -72.44 -3.46 9.43
N ALA A 1034 -73.59 -4.04 9.77
CA ALA A 1034 -74.37 -4.87 8.83
C ALA A 1034 -75.10 -4.05 7.75
N CYS A 1035 -75.54 -2.83 8.07
CA CYS A 1035 -76.11 -1.84 7.16
C CYS A 1035 -75.82 -0.44 7.71
N ARG A 1036 -75.85 0.56 6.82
CA ARG A 1036 -75.59 1.96 7.16
C ARG A 1036 -76.46 2.48 8.31
N ASN A 1037 -75.82 3.08 9.32
CA ASN A 1037 -76.42 3.65 10.54
C ASN A 1037 -77.09 2.64 11.50
N ASN A 1038 -76.74 1.35 11.43
CA ASN A 1038 -77.24 0.37 12.40
C ASN A 1038 -76.46 0.38 13.72
N ASN A 1039 -75.23 0.90 13.71
CA ASN A 1039 -74.33 0.95 14.87
C ASN A 1039 -74.19 -0.41 15.55
N ASP A 1040 -74.05 -1.49 14.77
CA ASP A 1040 -73.89 -2.87 15.26
C ASP A 1040 -72.48 -3.43 15.03
N GLY A 1041 -71.52 -2.57 14.64
CA GLY A 1041 -70.11 -2.93 14.56
C GLY A 1041 -69.55 -3.34 15.93
N SER A 1042 -68.44 -4.08 15.96
CA SER A 1042 -67.80 -4.46 17.22
C SER A 1042 -66.31 -4.68 17.09
N ILE A 1043 -65.58 -4.48 18.18
CA ILE A 1043 -64.15 -4.80 18.30
C ILE A 1043 -64.03 -5.85 19.41
N ASN A 1044 -63.48 -7.02 19.07
CA ASN A 1044 -63.18 -8.07 20.03
C ASN A 1044 -61.66 -8.19 20.18
N ILE A 1045 -61.17 -8.14 21.42
CA ILE A 1045 -59.75 -8.25 21.72
C ILE A 1045 -59.56 -9.47 22.60
N THR A 1046 -58.59 -10.30 22.27
CA THR A 1046 -58.20 -11.49 23.04
C THR A 1046 -56.72 -11.38 23.37
N ALA A 1047 -56.37 -11.52 24.64
CA ALA A 1047 -54.99 -11.55 25.11
C ALA A 1047 -54.54 -13.00 25.30
N ASN A 1048 -53.30 -13.31 24.89
CA ASN A 1048 -52.70 -14.64 24.99
C ASN A 1048 -52.22 -14.92 26.41
N GLN A 1049 -51.66 -13.89 27.08
CA GLN A 1049 -51.33 -13.94 28.51
C GLN A 1049 -52.51 -13.46 29.36
N SER A 1050 -52.77 -14.13 30.47
CA SER A 1050 -53.82 -13.74 31.43
C SER A 1050 -53.24 -12.76 32.46
N LEU A 1051 -53.44 -11.46 32.24
CA LEU A 1051 -53.04 -10.36 33.13
C LEU A 1051 -54.24 -9.44 33.36
N ASP A 1052 -54.17 -8.55 34.36
CA ASP A 1052 -55.19 -7.52 34.53
C ASP A 1052 -54.90 -6.35 33.56
N TYR A 1053 -55.58 -6.34 32.42
CA TYR A 1053 -55.46 -5.30 31.39
C TYR A 1053 -56.47 -4.18 31.62
N GLU A 1054 -56.06 -2.94 31.37
CA GLU A 1054 -56.93 -1.77 31.24
C GLU A 1054 -56.89 -1.28 29.78
N LEU A 1055 -58.05 -1.34 29.13
CA LEU A 1055 -58.26 -0.90 27.76
C LEU A 1055 -58.97 0.45 27.75
N THR A 1056 -58.42 1.42 27.03
CA THR A 1056 -59.06 2.70 26.72
C THR A 1056 -59.39 2.77 25.24
N ILE A 1057 -60.64 3.10 24.91
CA ILE A 1057 -61.11 3.32 23.53
C ILE A 1057 -61.61 4.75 23.36
N ILE A 1058 -61.10 5.44 22.34
CA ILE A 1058 -61.45 6.81 22.00
C ILE A 1058 -61.79 6.89 20.52
N GLY A 1059 -63.01 7.32 20.18
CA GLY A 1059 -63.43 7.47 18.78
C GLY A 1059 -64.94 7.61 18.65
N ASN A 1060 -65.39 8.38 17.66
CA ASN A 1060 -66.82 8.56 17.34
C ASN A 1060 -67.73 8.90 18.55
N GLY A 1061 -67.24 9.70 19.49
CA GLY A 1061 -68.00 10.11 20.68
C GLY A 1061 -67.95 9.14 21.86
N ILE A 1062 -67.22 8.02 21.74
CA ILE A 1062 -66.88 7.11 22.84
C ILE A 1062 -65.51 7.52 23.40
N ASN A 1063 -65.42 7.62 24.72
CA ASN A 1063 -64.18 7.69 25.48
C ASN A 1063 -64.40 6.86 26.76
N ALA A 1064 -64.00 5.59 26.71
CA ALA A 1064 -64.29 4.63 27.77
C ALA A 1064 -63.04 3.83 28.12
N THR A 1065 -62.88 3.57 29.41
CA THR A 1065 -61.81 2.75 29.96
C THR A 1065 -62.43 1.53 30.66
N VAL A 1066 -61.95 0.33 30.32
CA VAL A 1066 -62.52 -0.94 30.78
C VAL A 1066 -61.42 -1.94 31.09
N ASN A 1067 -61.59 -2.69 32.18
CA ASN A 1067 -60.65 -3.72 32.58
C ASN A 1067 -61.08 -5.10 32.07
N PHE A 1068 -60.13 -5.89 31.58
CA PHE A 1068 -60.34 -7.26 31.11
C PHE A 1068 -59.11 -8.14 31.36
N THR A 1069 -59.29 -9.47 31.36
CA THR A 1069 -58.20 -10.40 31.67
C THR A 1069 -57.80 -11.34 30.53
N ASN A 1070 -58.78 -11.86 29.79
CA ASN A 1070 -58.54 -12.79 28.68
C ASN A 1070 -59.10 -12.26 27.38
N SER A 1071 -60.34 -11.80 27.36
CA SER A 1071 -60.93 -11.16 26.18
C SER A 1071 -61.97 -10.13 26.55
N TYR A 1072 -62.18 -9.18 25.65
CA TYR A 1072 -63.21 -8.16 25.78
C TYR A 1072 -63.82 -7.83 24.42
N LEU A 1073 -65.15 -7.85 24.38
CA LEU A 1073 -65.94 -7.44 23.22
C LEU A 1073 -66.53 -6.06 23.49
N ILE A 1074 -66.31 -5.14 22.56
CA ILE A 1074 -66.92 -3.82 22.51
C ILE A 1074 -68.01 -3.86 21.44
N PRO A 1075 -69.30 -4.05 21.81
CA PRO A 1075 -70.38 -4.14 20.85
C PRO A 1075 -70.98 -2.76 20.50
N ASN A 1076 -71.79 -2.74 19.44
CA ASN A 1076 -72.63 -1.61 19.01
C ASN A 1076 -71.88 -0.33 18.64
N LEU A 1077 -70.74 -0.48 17.96
CA LEU A 1077 -69.94 0.62 17.45
C LEU A 1077 -70.49 1.12 16.11
N SER A 1078 -70.56 2.45 15.95
CA SER A 1078 -70.85 3.08 14.67
C SER A 1078 -69.62 3.09 13.77
N SER A 1079 -69.81 3.27 12.47
CA SER A 1079 -68.76 3.31 11.47
C SER A 1079 -67.83 4.50 11.70
N GLY A 1080 -66.53 4.27 11.54
CA GLY A 1080 -65.45 5.23 11.75
C GLY A 1080 -64.26 4.65 12.51
N ASN A 1081 -63.34 5.53 12.93
CA ASN A 1081 -62.07 5.14 13.54
C ASN A 1081 -62.14 5.21 15.06
N TYR A 1082 -61.58 4.20 15.70
CA TYR A 1082 -61.43 4.09 17.14
C TYR A 1082 -59.96 3.84 17.47
N ASP A 1083 -59.38 4.70 18.30
CA ASP A 1083 -58.07 4.48 18.89
C ASP A 1083 -58.23 3.66 20.17
N VAL A 1084 -57.56 2.52 20.22
CA VAL A 1084 -57.63 1.57 21.32
C VAL A 1084 -56.24 1.44 21.91
N CYS A 1085 -56.08 1.76 23.19
CA CYS A 1085 -54.84 1.60 23.94
C CYS A 1085 -55.06 0.60 25.07
N ILE A 1086 -54.16 -0.38 25.19
CA ILE A 1086 -54.21 -1.40 26.23
C ILE A 1086 -52.97 -1.25 27.11
N THR A 1087 -53.18 -1.20 28.41
CA THR A 1087 -52.11 -1.17 29.43
C THR A 1087 -52.28 -2.34 30.38
N ALA A 1088 -51.20 -2.80 31.01
CA ALA A 1088 -51.26 -3.84 32.04
C ALA A 1088 -50.16 -3.69 33.08
N THR A 1089 -50.42 -4.24 34.26
CA THR A 1089 -49.42 -4.46 35.30
C THR A 1089 -49.58 -5.86 35.85
N ASP A 1090 -48.47 -6.56 36.11
CA ASP A 1090 -48.48 -7.84 36.85
C ASP A 1090 -48.27 -7.65 38.36
N GLY A 1091 -48.32 -6.38 38.82
CA GLY A 1091 -48.07 -5.96 40.19
C GLY A 1091 -46.60 -5.63 40.48
N ALA A 1092 -45.65 -6.15 39.71
CA ALA A 1092 -44.21 -5.85 39.83
C ALA A 1092 -43.65 -5.12 38.60
N LYS A 1093 -44.25 -5.29 37.42
CA LYS A 1093 -43.85 -4.72 36.14
C LYS A 1093 -45.02 -3.98 35.51
N THR A 1094 -44.76 -2.78 35.03
CA THR A 1094 -45.73 -2.00 34.25
C THR A 1094 -45.30 -2.06 32.78
N TYR A 1095 -46.19 -2.56 31.93
CA TYR A 1095 -45.91 -2.69 30.50
C TYR A 1095 -46.21 -1.40 29.76
N GLU A 1096 -45.45 -1.11 28.71
CA GLU A 1096 -45.77 0.00 27.81
C GLU A 1096 -47.14 -0.17 27.16
N ALA A 1097 -47.83 0.95 26.91
CA ALA A 1097 -49.17 0.93 26.33
C ALA A 1097 -49.13 0.41 24.89
N TYR A 1098 -49.90 -0.64 24.61
CA TYR A 1098 -50.11 -1.14 23.26
C TYR A 1098 -51.30 -0.44 22.62
N CYS A 1099 -51.03 0.51 21.71
CA CYS A 1099 -52.06 1.30 21.04
C CYS A 1099 -52.19 0.96 19.56
N PHE A 1100 -53.42 0.86 19.07
CA PHE A 1100 -53.73 0.68 17.65
C PHE A 1100 -55.06 1.34 17.27
N SER A 1101 -55.24 1.65 15.99
CA SER A 1101 -56.51 2.20 15.47
C SER A 1101 -57.32 1.10 14.77
N ALA A 1102 -58.59 0.96 15.15
CA ALA A 1102 -59.55 0.06 14.52
C ALA A 1102 -60.58 0.84 13.69
N ASN A 1103 -60.81 0.42 12.45
CA ASN A 1103 -61.77 1.05 11.54
C ASN A 1103 -63.01 0.16 11.36
N ILE A 1104 -64.17 0.63 11.82
CA ILE A 1104 -65.47 0.00 11.59
C ILE A 1104 -66.04 0.59 10.28
N LYS A 1105 -66.35 -0.25 9.29
CA LYS A 1105 -66.90 0.19 7.99
C LYS A 1105 -68.42 0.01 7.92
N GLU A 1106 -69.04 0.65 6.93
CA GLU A 1106 -70.44 0.41 6.53
C GLU A 1106 -70.52 0.02 5.03
N PRO A 1107 -71.50 -0.79 4.59
CA PRO A 1107 -71.60 -1.25 3.20
C PRO A 1107 -72.04 -0.15 2.21
N GLU A 1108 -71.43 -0.12 1.02
CA GLU A 1108 -71.68 0.86 -0.06
C GLU A 1108 -73.05 0.68 -0.76
N PRO A 1109 -73.67 1.73 -1.33
CA PRO A 1109 -74.94 1.62 -2.06
C PRO A 1109 -74.80 1.00 -3.46
N LEU A 1110 -75.86 0.35 -3.97
CA LEU A 1110 -75.89 -0.21 -5.33
C LEU A 1110 -75.79 0.91 -6.37
N ARG A 1111 -74.79 0.82 -7.25
CA ARG A 1111 -74.62 1.71 -8.41
C ARG A 1111 -74.68 0.89 -9.68
N VAL A 1112 -75.57 1.25 -10.60
CA VAL A 1112 -75.72 0.57 -11.89
C VAL A 1112 -75.61 1.60 -13.00
N SER A 1113 -74.81 1.31 -14.01
CA SER A 1113 -74.73 2.06 -15.26
C SER A 1113 -75.03 1.13 -16.44
N SER A 1114 -75.75 1.65 -17.44
CA SER A 1114 -76.16 0.88 -18.60
C SER A 1114 -75.66 1.53 -19.89
N SER A 1115 -75.29 0.70 -20.86
CA SER A 1115 -74.82 1.14 -22.19
C SER A 1115 -75.35 0.22 -23.29
N LEU A 1116 -75.74 0.81 -24.42
CA LEU A 1116 -76.28 0.08 -25.58
C LEU A 1116 -75.19 -0.12 -26.64
N SER A 1117 -75.21 -1.27 -27.32
CA SER A 1117 -74.39 -1.52 -28.50
C SER A 1117 -74.73 -0.56 -29.64
N LEU A 1118 -73.79 -0.34 -30.56
CA LEU A 1118 -73.95 0.56 -31.71
C LEU A 1118 -75.15 0.21 -32.61
N ASP A 1119 -75.56 -1.06 -32.66
CA ASP A 1119 -76.75 -1.51 -33.40
C ASP A 1119 -78.04 -1.50 -32.56
N GLY A 1120 -77.93 -1.09 -31.29
CA GLY A 1120 -78.99 -0.95 -30.30
C GLY A 1120 -79.50 -2.25 -29.70
N LYS A 1121 -79.03 -3.42 -30.14
CA LYS A 1121 -79.65 -4.71 -29.77
C LYS A 1121 -79.16 -5.29 -28.45
N LEU A 1122 -77.96 -4.94 -27.99
CA LEU A 1122 -77.37 -5.46 -26.77
C LEU A 1122 -77.26 -4.35 -25.73
N LEU A 1123 -77.69 -4.63 -24.50
CA LEU A 1123 -77.54 -3.77 -23.34
C LEU A 1123 -76.46 -4.35 -22.42
N THR A 1124 -75.39 -3.60 -22.17
CA THR A 1124 -74.37 -3.97 -21.18
C THR A 1124 -74.56 -3.13 -19.91
N LEU A 1125 -74.66 -3.82 -18.77
CA LEU A 1125 -74.78 -3.26 -17.43
C LEU A 1125 -73.47 -3.41 -16.69
N ASN A 1126 -73.00 -2.33 -16.09
CA ASN A 1126 -71.92 -2.32 -15.10
C ASN A 1126 -72.50 -1.98 -13.73
N MET A 1127 -72.26 -2.85 -12.75
CA MET A 1127 -72.86 -2.84 -11.42
C MET A 1127 -71.75 -2.85 -10.36
N GLU A 1128 -71.86 -1.96 -9.38
CA GLU A 1128 -70.91 -1.78 -8.28
C GLU A 1128 -71.67 -1.68 -6.94
N GLY A 1129 -70.99 -1.99 -5.83
CA GLY A 1129 -71.53 -1.85 -4.48
C GLY A 1129 -71.93 -3.16 -3.78
N ALA A 1130 -71.89 -4.32 -4.43
CA ALA A 1130 -72.17 -5.61 -3.80
C ALA A 1130 -71.35 -6.76 -4.40
N THR A 1131 -71.30 -7.90 -3.73
CA THR A 1131 -70.64 -9.10 -4.24
C THR A 1131 -71.57 -9.98 -5.11
N GLU A 1132 -72.89 -9.81 -4.99
CA GLU A 1132 -73.90 -10.49 -5.80
C GLU A 1132 -75.04 -9.57 -6.21
N TYR A 1133 -75.49 -9.69 -7.45
CA TYR A 1133 -76.55 -8.90 -8.08
C TYR A 1133 -77.66 -9.79 -8.65
N LEU A 1134 -78.90 -9.33 -8.53
CA LEU A 1134 -80.08 -9.91 -9.16
C LEU A 1134 -80.57 -8.96 -10.26
N VAL A 1135 -80.44 -9.40 -11.52
CA VAL A 1135 -80.77 -8.63 -12.74
C VAL A 1135 -82.01 -9.22 -13.40
N GLU A 1136 -83.05 -8.42 -13.59
CA GLU A 1136 -84.32 -8.79 -14.21
C GLU A 1136 -84.56 -7.99 -15.49
N LEU A 1137 -84.73 -8.65 -16.64
CA LEU A 1137 -85.08 -8.00 -17.92
C LEU A 1137 -86.36 -8.62 -18.48
N ASN A 1138 -87.38 -7.78 -18.69
CA ASN A 1138 -88.68 -8.17 -19.24
C ASN A 1138 -89.38 -9.31 -18.48
N GLY A 1139 -89.15 -9.42 -17.17
CA GLY A 1139 -89.71 -10.45 -16.30
C GLY A 1139 -88.88 -11.73 -16.16
N GLU A 1140 -87.72 -11.84 -16.83
CA GLU A 1140 -86.75 -12.93 -16.61
C GLU A 1140 -85.61 -12.46 -15.71
N THR A 1141 -85.39 -13.16 -14.60
CA THR A 1141 -84.40 -12.84 -13.55
C THR A 1141 -83.16 -13.72 -13.65
N THR A 1142 -81.98 -13.12 -13.46
CA THR A 1142 -80.67 -13.77 -13.41
C THR A 1142 -79.88 -13.30 -12.19
N LEU A 1143 -79.32 -14.23 -11.41
CA LEU A 1143 -78.39 -13.93 -10.32
C LEU A 1143 -76.95 -14.02 -10.84
N THR A 1144 -76.10 -13.04 -10.51
CA THR A 1144 -74.70 -12.98 -10.96
C THR A 1144 -73.79 -12.32 -9.94
N GLY A 1145 -72.60 -12.89 -9.74
CA GLY A 1145 -71.49 -12.25 -9.01
C GLY A 1145 -70.57 -11.41 -9.90
N SER A 1146 -70.79 -11.41 -11.23
CA SER A 1146 -70.02 -10.58 -12.16
C SER A 1146 -70.56 -9.14 -12.16
N PRO A 1147 -69.71 -8.11 -12.02
CA PRO A 1147 -70.13 -6.72 -12.07
C PRO A 1147 -70.55 -6.27 -13.47
N ILE A 1148 -70.26 -7.05 -14.52
CA ILE A 1148 -70.63 -6.74 -15.90
C ILE A 1148 -71.54 -7.83 -16.47
N VAL A 1149 -72.69 -7.43 -17.05
CA VAL A 1149 -73.64 -8.34 -17.70
C VAL A 1149 -74.15 -7.74 -19.01
N THR A 1150 -74.18 -8.53 -20.08
CA THR A 1150 -74.74 -8.13 -21.38
C THR A 1150 -76.04 -8.89 -21.67
N LEU A 1151 -77.09 -8.17 -22.07
CA LEU A 1151 -78.44 -8.67 -22.27
C LEU A 1151 -78.97 -8.30 -23.66
N ASP A 1152 -79.66 -9.23 -24.33
CA ASP A 1152 -80.32 -8.98 -25.62
C ASP A 1152 -81.66 -8.26 -25.46
N LEU A 1153 -81.83 -7.13 -26.17
CA LEU A 1153 -83.07 -6.37 -26.20
C LEU A 1153 -84.02 -6.86 -27.30
N LYS A 1154 -85.30 -7.02 -26.94
CA LYS A 1154 -86.36 -7.39 -27.89
C LYS A 1154 -86.93 -6.13 -28.56
N LYS A 1155 -87.35 -6.23 -29.83
CA LYS A 1155 -87.95 -5.08 -30.55
C LYS A 1155 -89.20 -4.57 -29.81
N GLY A 1156 -89.23 -3.28 -29.46
CA GLY A 1156 -90.28 -2.64 -28.65
C GLY A 1156 -89.75 -2.11 -27.31
N ILE A 1157 -90.63 -1.97 -26.31
CA ILE A 1157 -90.25 -1.56 -24.94
C ILE A 1157 -89.61 -2.74 -24.21
N ASN A 1158 -88.48 -2.51 -23.55
CA ASN A 1158 -87.84 -3.44 -22.62
C ASN A 1158 -87.76 -2.81 -21.22
N VAL A 1159 -88.04 -3.56 -20.15
CA VAL A 1159 -88.00 -3.09 -18.74
C VAL A 1159 -86.91 -3.84 -17.99
N LEU A 1160 -85.98 -3.11 -17.37
CA LEU A 1160 -84.86 -3.63 -16.60
C LEU A 1160 -85.00 -3.29 -15.11
N LYS A 1161 -84.62 -4.23 -14.24
CA LYS A 1161 -84.50 -4.02 -12.79
C LYS A 1161 -83.25 -4.73 -12.25
N VAL A 1162 -82.50 -4.09 -11.35
CA VAL A 1162 -81.30 -4.65 -10.70
C VAL A 1162 -81.35 -4.41 -9.20
N SER A 1163 -81.05 -5.43 -8.39
CA SER A 1163 -81.02 -5.40 -6.92
C SER A 1163 -79.86 -6.24 -6.36
N THR A 1164 -79.55 -6.14 -5.06
CA THR A 1164 -78.47 -6.92 -4.40
C THR A 1164 -79.02 -7.88 -3.34
N ASN A 1165 -78.15 -8.72 -2.76
CA ASN A 1165 -78.47 -9.61 -1.65
C ASN A 1165 -78.71 -8.89 -0.31
N LEU A 1166 -78.29 -7.62 -0.19
CA LEU A 1166 -78.56 -6.77 0.98
C LEU A 1166 -79.71 -5.80 0.67
N PRO A 1167 -80.89 -5.95 1.31
CA PRO A 1167 -82.06 -5.11 1.02
C PRO A 1167 -81.82 -3.61 1.20
N CYS A 1168 -80.85 -3.23 2.02
CA CYS A 1168 -80.53 -1.83 2.35
C CYS A 1168 -79.72 -1.09 1.26
N GLN A 1169 -79.23 -1.76 0.22
CA GLN A 1169 -78.39 -1.15 -0.83
C GLN A 1169 -79.18 -0.53 -2.01
N GLY A 1170 -80.51 -0.74 -2.06
CA GLY A 1170 -81.39 -0.14 -3.07
C GLY A 1170 -81.62 -0.99 -4.33
N ILE A 1171 -82.48 -0.49 -5.22
CA ILE A 1171 -82.87 -1.15 -6.48
C ILE A 1171 -82.79 -0.13 -7.62
N TYR A 1172 -82.19 -0.52 -8.75
CA TYR A 1172 -82.16 0.26 -9.99
C TYR A 1172 -83.24 -0.25 -10.97
N GLU A 1173 -84.02 0.63 -11.61
CA GLU A 1173 -85.04 0.29 -12.61
C GLU A 1173 -84.96 1.21 -13.83
N ASP A 1174 -85.15 0.67 -15.04
CA ASP A 1174 -85.08 1.43 -16.30
C ASP A 1174 -85.99 0.87 -17.43
N ARG A 1175 -86.34 1.67 -18.44
CA ARG A 1175 -87.15 1.28 -19.62
C ARG A 1175 -86.54 1.77 -20.94
N LEU A 1176 -86.31 0.84 -21.88
CA LEU A 1176 -85.58 1.08 -23.15
C LEU A 1176 -86.45 0.79 -24.39
N PHE A 1177 -86.31 1.57 -25.48
CA PHE A 1177 -87.10 1.44 -26.73
C PHE A 1177 -86.21 1.45 -28.00
N LEU A 1178 -86.52 0.62 -29.03
CA LEU A 1178 -85.65 0.39 -30.22
C LEU A 1178 -86.29 0.82 -31.58
N TRP A 1179 -85.64 1.71 -32.37
CA TRP A 1179 -86.11 2.30 -33.67
C TRP A 1179 -85.39 1.78 -34.97
N GLY A 1180 -85.78 2.23 -36.18
CA GLY A 1180 -85.16 1.89 -37.51
C GLY A 1180 -84.26 2.98 -38.15
N HIS A 1181 -83.33 2.62 -39.06
CA HIS A 1181 -82.16 3.45 -39.48
C HIS A 1181 -82.42 4.59 -40.52
N PRO A 1182 -81.70 5.75 -40.47
CA PRO A 1182 -81.78 6.85 -41.45
C PRO A 1182 -81.05 6.61 -42.79
N ILE A 1183 -81.49 7.26 -43.89
CA ILE A 1183 -80.94 7.14 -45.25
C ILE A 1183 -80.62 8.53 -45.84
N ILE A 1184 -79.42 8.73 -46.41
CA ILE A 1184 -79.03 9.96 -47.13
C ILE A 1184 -78.98 9.74 -48.63
N HIS A 1185 -79.59 10.64 -49.41
CA HIS A 1185 -79.56 10.61 -50.86
C HIS A 1185 -79.91 11.98 -51.49
N PRO A 1186 -79.48 12.28 -52.73
CA PRO A 1186 -78.37 11.64 -53.45
C PRO A 1186 -77.01 12.02 -52.85
N ASN A 1187 -76.01 11.16 -52.99
CA ASN A 1187 -74.64 11.42 -52.53
C ASN A 1187 -73.65 10.61 -53.40
N PRO A 1188 -72.86 11.22 -54.30
CA PRO A 1188 -72.52 12.65 -54.38
C PRO A 1188 -73.65 13.54 -54.91
N PHE A 1189 -73.70 14.80 -54.47
CA PHE A 1189 -74.72 15.79 -54.81
C PHE A 1189 -74.09 17.08 -55.37
N GLU A 1190 -74.87 17.95 -56.03
CA GLU A 1190 -74.36 19.23 -56.54
C GLU A 1190 -74.56 20.38 -55.57
N ASN A 1191 -75.79 20.73 -55.18
CA ASN A 1191 -76.04 21.83 -54.25
C ASN A 1191 -76.94 21.46 -53.06
N GLU A 1192 -77.79 20.45 -53.16
CA GLU A 1192 -78.69 20.03 -52.08
C GLU A 1192 -78.60 18.51 -51.84
N VAL A 1193 -78.69 18.07 -50.59
CA VAL A 1193 -78.77 16.65 -50.18
C VAL A 1193 -79.93 16.43 -49.20
N SER A 1194 -80.65 15.31 -49.35
CA SER A 1194 -81.75 14.93 -48.47
C SER A 1194 -81.32 13.87 -47.44
N LEU A 1195 -81.77 14.07 -46.20
CA LEU A 1195 -81.69 13.10 -45.11
C LEU A 1195 -83.10 12.60 -44.77
N ALA A 1196 -83.39 11.35 -45.09
CA ALA A 1196 -84.65 10.68 -44.76
C ALA A 1196 -84.50 9.90 -43.45
N VAL A 1197 -85.28 10.26 -42.43
CA VAL A 1197 -85.25 9.61 -41.10
C VAL A 1197 -86.67 9.11 -40.79
N PRO A 1198 -86.94 7.79 -40.86
CA PRO A 1198 -88.29 7.26 -40.64
C PRO A 1198 -88.79 7.56 -39.21
N ASN A 1199 -89.96 8.20 -39.10
CA ASN A 1199 -90.60 8.62 -37.85
C ASN A 1199 -89.79 9.62 -37.00
N ALA A 1200 -88.99 10.48 -37.63
CA ALA A 1200 -88.27 11.57 -36.98
C ALA A 1200 -89.17 12.69 -36.44
N PRO A 1201 -88.69 13.46 -35.45
CA PRO A 1201 -89.35 14.70 -35.03
C PRO A 1201 -89.43 15.72 -36.17
N ASN A 1202 -90.42 16.62 -36.13
CA ASN A 1202 -90.65 17.62 -37.19
C ASN A 1202 -89.45 18.53 -37.47
N ASN A 1203 -88.58 18.73 -36.47
CA ASN A 1203 -87.41 19.59 -36.54
C ASN A 1203 -86.19 18.79 -36.11
N LEU A 1204 -85.07 18.94 -36.80
CA LEU A 1204 -83.82 18.23 -36.51
C LEU A 1204 -82.64 19.18 -36.63
N GLN A 1205 -81.76 19.19 -35.63
CA GLN A 1205 -80.58 20.03 -35.63
C GLN A 1205 -79.43 19.33 -36.36
N ILE A 1206 -78.91 19.96 -37.42
CA ILE A 1206 -77.89 19.38 -38.28
C ILE A 1206 -76.69 20.34 -38.36
N GLY A 1207 -75.52 19.80 -38.02
CA GLY A 1207 -74.22 20.45 -38.18
C GLY A 1207 -73.51 19.96 -39.44
N ILE A 1208 -72.98 20.87 -40.24
CA ILE A 1208 -72.20 20.62 -41.45
C ILE A 1208 -70.74 20.96 -41.16
N PHE A 1209 -69.85 20.00 -41.37
CA PHE A 1209 -68.43 20.13 -41.11
C PHE A 1209 -67.61 19.89 -42.38
N THR A 1210 -66.47 20.58 -42.52
CA THR A 1210 -65.47 20.25 -43.56
C THR A 1210 -64.82 18.89 -43.27
N ALA A 1211 -64.10 18.33 -44.25
CA ALA A 1211 -63.29 17.13 -44.06
C ALA A 1211 -62.24 17.25 -42.93
N GLN A 1212 -61.79 18.48 -42.62
CA GLN A 1212 -60.85 18.77 -41.53
C GLN A 1212 -61.56 18.98 -40.17
N GLY A 1213 -62.87 18.76 -40.09
CA GLY A 1213 -63.65 18.86 -38.85
C GLY A 1213 -64.07 20.28 -38.47
N GLN A 1214 -63.90 21.26 -39.36
CA GLN A 1214 -64.29 22.64 -39.08
C GLN A 1214 -65.80 22.82 -39.31
N LEU A 1215 -66.54 23.27 -38.29
CA LEU A 1215 -67.98 23.51 -38.39
C LEU A 1215 -68.25 24.68 -39.34
N ILE A 1216 -69.03 24.43 -40.38
CA ILE A 1216 -69.40 25.43 -41.38
C ILE A 1216 -70.80 25.99 -41.10
N SER A 1217 -71.74 25.14 -40.73
CA SER A 1217 -73.13 25.52 -40.48
C SER A 1217 -73.73 24.62 -39.42
N HIS A 1218 -74.52 25.19 -38.50
CA HIS A 1218 -75.28 24.43 -37.52
C HIS A 1218 -76.66 25.05 -37.44
N LYS A 1219 -77.67 24.34 -37.96
CA LYS A 1219 -79.01 24.89 -38.12
C LYS A 1219 -80.07 23.84 -37.81
N LEU A 1220 -81.24 24.33 -37.40
CA LEU A 1220 -82.44 23.52 -37.26
C LEU A 1220 -83.10 23.40 -38.64
N TYR A 1221 -83.24 22.17 -39.12
CA TYR A 1221 -83.94 21.85 -40.36
C TYR A 1221 -85.32 21.31 -40.02
N VAL A 1222 -86.33 21.75 -40.75
CA VAL A 1222 -87.70 21.27 -40.60
C VAL A 1222 -87.94 20.22 -41.68
N ALA A 1223 -88.53 19.09 -41.31
CA ALA A 1223 -88.83 18.02 -42.24
C ALA A 1223 -89.90 18.48 -43.23
N ILE A 1224 -89.65 18.27 -44.51
CA ILE A 1224 -90.63 18.44 -45.59
C ILE A 1224 -90.81 17.05 -46.21
N ASP A 1225 -92.03 16.52 -46.19
CA ASP A 1225 -92.36 15.17 -46.70
C ASP A 1225 -91.45 14.06 -46.12
N ASN A 1226 -91.23 14.09 -44.80
CA ASN A 1226 -90.38 13.16 -44.04
C ASN A 1226 -88.87 13.17 -44.37
N GLU A 1227 -88.40 14.20 -45.08
CA GLU A 1227 -86.98 14.38 -45.38
C GLU A 1227 -86.48 15.79 -45.01
N PHE A 1228 -85.23 15.86 -44.55
CA PHE A 1228 -84.55 17.11 -44.27
C PHE A 1228 -83.66 17.47 -45.46
N LYS A 1229 -84.03 18.54 -46.18
CA LYS A 1229 -83.27 19.07 -47.31
C LYS A 1229 -82.22 20.06 -46.86
N ILE A 1230 -80.97 19.79 -47.22
CA ILE A 1230 -79.81 20.54 -46.74
C ILE A 1230 -79.11 21.18 -47.94
N ASP A 1231 -79.14 22.52 -47.98
CA ASP A 1231 -78.55 23.32 -49.05
C ASP A 1231 -77.09 23.67 -48.76
N PHE A 1232 -76.23 23.44 -49.75
CA PHE A 1232 -74.80 23.72 -49.80
C PHE A 1232 -74.46 24.72 -50.91
N THR A 1233 -75.43 25.42 -51.51
CA THR A 1233 -75.19 26.43 -52.55
C THR A 1233 -74.14 27.45 -52.08
N GLY A 1234 -73.10 27.69 -52.89
CA GLY A 1234 -71.96 28.55 -52.53
C GLY A 1234 -70.80 27.87 -51.78
N PHE A 1235 -70.95 26.62 -51.34
CA PHE A 1235 -69.85 25.83 -50.75
C PHE A 1235 -68.96 25.27 -51.88
N PRO A 1236 -67.62 25.21 -51.72
CA PRO A 1236 -66.74 24.62 -52.71
C PRO A 1236 -66.96 23.10 -52.86
N SER A 1237 -66.69 22.56 -54.05
CA SER A 1237 -66.70 21.11 -54.32
C SER A 1237 -65.74 20.40 -53.37
N GLY A 1238 -66.18 19.30 -52.75
CA GLY A 1238 -65.40 18.65 -51.71
C GLY A 1238 -66.22 17.77 -50.76
N LEU A 1239 -65.54 17.23 -49.76
CA LEU A 1239 -66.11 16.32 -48.78
C LEU A 1239 -66.60 17.07 -47.53
N TYR A 1240 -67.83 16.76 -47.11
CA TYR A 1240 -68.45 17.29 -45.90
C TYR A 1240 -69.03 16.18 -45.02
N PHE A 1241 -69.19 16.48 -43.73
CA PHE A 1241 -69.85 15.61 -42.76
C PHE A 1241 -71.08 16.29 -42.18
N LEU A 1242 -72.21 15.59 -42.20
CA LEU A 1242 -73.46 15.99 -41.58
C LEU A 1242 -73.60 15.28 -40.23
N LYS A 1243 -73.56 16.03 -39.14
CA LYS A 1243 -73.77 15.53 -37.79
C LYS A 1243 -75.16 15.88 -37.31
N VAL A 1244 -75.90 14.86 -36.86
CA VAL A 1244 -77.26 14.97 -36.33
C VAL A 1244 -77.22 14.64 -34.85
N GLU A 1245 -77.69 15.56 -34.01
CA GLU A 1245 -77.79 15.36 -32.56
C GLU A 1245 -79.14 15.89 -32.04
N ASP A 1246 -80.04 14.98 -31.66
CA ASP A 1246 -81.24 15.26 -30.85
C ASP A 1246 -81.57 14.05 -29.95
N ALA A 1247 -82.43 14.23 -28.95
CA ALA A 1247 -82.78 13.24 -27.94
C ALA A 1247 -83.31 11.93 -28.57
N GLY A 1248 -82.43 10.92 -28.69
CA GLY A 1248 -82.74 9.59 -29.20
C GLY A 1248 -82.26 9.30 -30.63
N ILE A 1249 -81.65 10.26 -31.35
CA ILE A 1249 -81.02 10.02 -32.66
C ILE A 1249 -79.66 10.74 -32.71
N ARG A 1250 -78.57 9.97 -32.84
CA ARG A 1250 -77.21 10.49 -33.06
C ARG A 1250 -76.59 9.80 -34.25
N GLY A 1251 -76.08 10.58 -35.21
CA GLY A 1251 -75.45 10.02 -36.40
C GLY A 1251 -74.58 11.04 -37.13
N THR A 1252 -73.48 10.57 -37.72
CA THR A 1252 -72.62 11.38 -38.60
C THR A 1252 -72.58 10.75 -39.97
N PHE A 1253 -72.88 11.53 -41.01
CA PHE A 1253 -72.99 11.05 -42.36
C PHE A 1253 -72.02 11.78 -43.28
N LYS A 1254 -71.31 11.03 -44.11
CA LYS A 1254 -70.33 11.53 -45.07
C LYS A 1254 -71.05 11.92 -46.36
N VAL A 1255 -70.94 13.17 -46.81
CA VAL A 1255 -71.55 13.65 -48.07
C VAL A 1255 -70.54 14.34 -48.98
N ILE A 1256 -70.61 14.09 -50.28
CA ILE A 1256 -69.65 14.57 -51.29
C ILE A 1256 -70.36 15.56 -52.21
N LYS A 1257 -69.91 16.82 -52.18
CA LYS A 1257 -70.35 17.85 -53.12
C LYS A 1257 -69.46 17.81 -54.37
N LYS A 1258 -70.06 17.62 -55.54
CA LYS A 1258 -69.34 17.55 -56.83
C LYS A 1258 -68.66 18.86 -57.20
#